data_AF-A0A963D6W8-F1
#
_entry.id   AF-A0A963D6W8-F1
#
_cell.length_a   1.000
_cell.length_b   1.000
_cell.length_c   1.000
_cell.angle_alpha   90.00
_cell.angle_beta   90.00
_cell.angle_gamma   90.00
#
_symmetry.space_group_name_H-M   'P 1'
#
loop_
_entity.id
_entity.type
_entity.pdbx_description
1 polymer ?
#
loop_
_entity_poly.entity_id
_entity_poly.type
_entity_poly.pdbx_seq_one_letter_code
_entity_poly.pdbx_strand_id
1 'polypeptide(L)'
;TIDNERRNTLASQAQHAARGFMAMHRQMHSLVREMDGYQDGGPLWNVLVRTMNEAGEREASMRADATRRLHALIKPLLAEGGKMGGKGQHFPSLGRSLNRGERLAIALNWGNEGNRQRLLDGRGWTAERVMPVLQTLTPAEWQFVQGVWDFFESYRPQVAEKEKRVTGKEPEWIEPAPFTIESANGGAVQMRGGYYPIKYDPMQSGEAAAHADAESAKQMMRAAYTAATTRRSYTKGRADRVMNRPLLLSFDGIYQGANEVIHDLSWHEWLIDANKVLRRLDAPMRQHFGAEKVTAIKRAMEDIARGDQPATTAFERTLGHLRSGATIAGLGWNLRTALLQPLGLTNSVVRVGPAWIARGLREFYGSPAHMARKVEEAQAKSEFLRNRMRTMNREINDVVNRLDNGKSDLQLAIESSFFILIQKTQALVDYPTWYGAFEKAMADPALRNEDGTIDEARAVAMADQAVIAAQSGGQIKDLAQIQRGGPLLKLFTNFYSYFAATLQLAVERTGQTNFKKPHEVLRLAGDYLLLMVVPVIGSVLINALMKGAPDDDEWVEQIIEEQIGFLMGFFPLTREMTSAVQAATGFGGQFGYSGPAGLRFFAELAKLGQQVGQGEFDMAAFKAANNTAGVLFHYPAGQVNRTVEGAAALIEGRTDNPLAVIAGPPPRN
;
A
#
# COMPACT_ATOMS: atom_id res chain seq x y z
N THR A 1 -8.30 -1.60 35.90
CA THR A 1 -9.01 -0.59 35.11
C THR A 1 -8.07 0.56 34.85
N ILE A 2 -8.14 1.17 33.66
CA ILE A 2 -7.26 2.27 33.26
C ILE A 2 -7.98 3.60 33.53
N ASP A 3 -7.27 4.55 34.14
CA ASP A 3 -7.78 5.90 34.33
C ASP A 3 -7.83 6.66 33.00
N ASN A 4 -9.03 7.05 32.61
CA ASN A 4 -9.31 7.82 31.39
C ASN A 4 -9.55 9.31 31.69
N GLU A 5 -9.57 9.72 32.96
CA GLU A 5 -9.81 11.10 33.35
C GLU A 5 -8.59 11.97 32.99
N ARG A 6 -8.81 12.92 32.08
CA ARG A 6 -7.80 13.95 31.76
C ARG A 6 -7.85 15.05 32.80
N ARG A 7 -6.94 14.99 33.76
CA ARG A 7 -6.78 16.07 34.75
C ARG A 7 -5.98 17.22 34.13
N ASN A 8 -6.25 18.45 34.56
CA ASN A 8 -5.50 19.63 34.14
C ASN A 8 -4.14 19.73 34.86
N THR A 9 -3.37 18.65 34.83
CA THR A 9 -2.01 18.56 35.38
C THR A 9 -1.05 18.12 34.28
N LEU A 10 0.19 18.62 34.30
CA LEU A 10 1.20 18.24 33.32
C LEU A 10 1.44 16.72 33.27
N ALA A 11 1.43 16.06 34.44
CA ALA A 11 1.60 14.61 34.53
C ALA A 11 0.47 13.83 33.82
N SER A 12 -0.80 14.21 34.04
CA SER A 12 -1.93 13.55 33.38
C SER A 12 -1.89 13.81 31.87
N GLN A 13 -1.66 15.06 31.46
CA GLN A 13 -1.53 15.43 30.04
C GLN A 13 -0.40 14.65 29.34
N ALA A 14 0.78 14.57 29.95
CA ALA A 14 1.92 13.81 29.44
C ALA A 14 1.62 12.31 29.35
N GLN A 15 0.96 11.73 30.36
CA GLN A 15 0.57 10.31 30.34
C GLN A 15 -0.42 10.00 29.21
N HIS A 16 -1.44 10.84 28.99
CA HIS A 16 -2.38 10.67 27.89
C HIS A 16 -1.71 10.86 26.52
N ALA A 17 -0.81 11.84 26.40
CA ALA A 17 -0.02 12.03 25.18
C ALA A 17 0.86 10.81 24.88
N ALA A 18 1.57 10.27 25.87
CA ALA A 18 2.40 9.08 25.73
C ALA A 18 1.57 7.84 25.36
N ARG A 19 0.41 7.62 26.00
CA ARG A 19 -0.51 6.53 25.64
C ARG A 19 -1.03 6.67 24.21
N GLY A 20 -1.40 7.89 23.80
CA GLY A 20 -1.86 8.17 22.44
C GLY A 20 -0.77 7.93 21.41
N PHE A 21 0.44 8.39 21.71
CA PHE A 21 1.63 8.18 20.90
C PHE A 21 1.94 6.69 20.74
N MET A 22 1.93 5.90 21.81
CA MET A 22 2.15 4.46 21.68
C MET A 22 1.01 3.76 20.93
N ALA A 23 -0.24 4.15 21.15
CA ALA A 23 -1.39 3.57 20.45
C ALA A 23 -1.34 3.81 18.94
N MET A 24 -0.92 5.00 18.49
CA MET A 24 -0.85 5.32 17.05
C MET A 24 0.27 4.59 16.29
N HIS A 25 1.27 4.05 16.99
CA HIS A 25 2.36 3.25 16.41
C HIS A 25 2.04 1.75 16.35
N ARG A 26 0.92 1.31 16.94
CA ARG A 26 0.49 -0.10 16.89
C ARG A 26 -0.53 -0.36 15.79
N GLN A 27 -0.48 -1.57 15.25
CA GLN A 27 -1.43 -2.07 14.23
C GLN A 27 -2.71 -2.57 14.91
N MET A 28 -3.84 -2.52 14.19
CA MET A 28 -5.15 -2.91 14.75
C MET A 28 -5.15 -4.35 15.26
N HIS A 29 -4.53 -5.29 14.54
CA HIS A 29 -4.46 -6.69 14.95
C HIS A 29 -3.71 -6.87 16.27
N SER A 30 -2.66 -6.09 16.53
CA SER A 30 -1.90 -6.12 17.77
C SER A 30 -2.71 -5.58 18.95
N LEU A 31 -3.44 -4.48 18.74
CA LEU A 31 -4.35 -3.92 19.75
C LEU A 31 -5.45 -4.92 20.12
N VAL A 32 -6.04 -5.58 19.12
CA VAL A 32 -7.05 -6.62 19.33
C VAL A 32 -6.46 -7.83 20.03
N ARG A 33 -5.25 -8.27 19.65
CA ARG A 33 -4.58 -9.41 20.28
C ARG A 33 -4.27 -9.14 21.76
N GLU A 34 -3.91 -7.92 22.15
CA GLU A 34 -3.82 -7.55 23.56
C GLU A 34 -5.16 -7.68 24.28
N MET A 35 -6.26 -7.28 23.64
CA MET A 35 -7.60 -7.38 24.21
C MET A 35 -8.09 -8.82 24.36
N ASP A 36 -7.61 -9.72 23.49
CA ASP A 36 -7.78 -11.17 23.59
C ASP A 36 -6.78 -11.83 24.58
N GLY A 37 -6.08 -11.05 25.42
CA GLY A 37 -5.14 -11.59 26.41
C GLY A 37 -3.90 -12.22 25.77
N TYR A 38 -3.50 -11.73 24.60
CA TYR A 38 -2.37 -12.21 23.80
C TYR A 38 -2.49 -13.65 23.28
N GLN A 39 -3.70 -14.18 23.21
CA GLN A 39 -3.96 -15.50 22.63
C GLN A 39 -4.05 -15.40 21.10
N ASP A 40 -3.52 -16.41 20.41
CA ASP A 40 -3.71 -16.55 18.97
C ASP A 40 -5.11 -17.10 18.73
N GLY A 41 -5.81 -16.60 17.69
CA GLY A 41 -7.16 -17.07 17.40
C GLY A 41 -8.24 -16.64 18.39
N GLY A 42 -8.00 -15.59 19.19
CA GLY A 42 -8.93 -15.11 20.21
C GLY A 42 -10.29 -14.63 19.68
N PRO A 43 -11.29 -14.42 20.56
CA PRO A 43 -12.65 -14.08 20.14
C PRO A 43 -12.75 -12.77 19.36
N LEU A 44 -12.07 -11.69 19.79
CA LEU A 44 -12.10 -10.43 19.06
C LEU A 44 -11.33 -10.53 17.75
N TRP A 45 -10.21 -11.26 17.73
CA TRP A 45 -9.51 -11.56 16.50
C TRP A 45 -10.43 -12.27 15.50
N ASN A 46 -11.18 -13.28 15.94
CA ASN A 46 -12.05 -14.06 15.06
C ASN A 46 -13.15 -13.23 14.40
N VAL A 47 -13.74 -12.28 15.14
CA VAL A 47 -14.88 -11.48 14.64
C VAL A 47 -14.46 -10.16 13.98
N LEU A 48 -13.32 -9.57 14.37
CA LEU A 48 -12.83 -8.31 13.82
C LEU A 48 -11.67 -8.51 12.84
N VAL A 49 -10.58 -9.15 13.27
CA VAL A 49 -9.30 -9.14 12.52
C VAL A 49 -9.27 -10.20 11.43
N ARG A 50 -9.77 -11.41 11.69
CA ARG A 50 -9.85 -12.48 10.69
C ARG A 50 -10.72 -12.04 9.50
N THR A 51 -11.93 -11.56 9.79
CA THR A 51 -12.87 -11.06 8.78
C THR A 51 -12.35 -9.79 8.08
N MET A 52 -11.57 -8.95 8.76
CA MET A 52 -10.86 -7.81 8.16
C MET A 52 -9.79 -8.28 7.17
N ASN A 53 -9.05 -9.34 7.52
CA ASN A 53 -8.05 -9.92 6.62
C ASN A 53 -8.74 -10.53 5.39
N GLU A 54 -9.81 -11.30 5.57
CA GLU A 54 -10.61 -11.86 4.48
C GLU A 54 -11.13 -10.77 3.51
N ALA A 55 -11.66 -9.66 4.04
CA ALA A 55 -12.08 -8.50 3.24
C ALA A 55 -10.91 -7.86 2.46
N GLY A 56 -9.76 -7.68 3.12
CA GLY A 56 -8.56 -7.13 2.50
C GLY A 56 -7.98 -8.04 1.40
N GLU A 57 -7.99 -9.36 1.58
CA GLU A 57 -7.53 -10.30 0.57
C GLU A 57 -8.45 -10.34 -0.64
N ARG A 58 -9.77 -10.34 -0.40
CA ARG A 58 -10.77 -10.22 -1.45
C ARG A 58 -10.54 -8.95 -2.29
N GLU A 59 -10.33 -7.81 -1.65
CA GLU A 59 -10.01 -6.56 -2.35
C GLU A 59 -8.71 -6.68 -3.20
N ALA A 60 -7.64 -7.24 -2.64
CA ALA A 60 -6.37 -7.39 -3.36
C ALA A 60 -6.49 -8.31 -4.58
N SER A 61 -7.23 -9.41 -4.47
CA SER A 61 -7.48 -10.33 -5.58
C SER A 61 -8.38 -9.72 -6.65
N MET A 62 -9.47 -9.07 -6.25
CA MET A 62 -10.37 -8.39 -7.19
C MET A 62 -9.70 -7.24 -7.92
N ARG A 63 -8.84 -6.45 -7.24
CA ARG A 63 -8.04 -5.39 -7.87
C ARG A 63 -7.06 -5.97 -8.90
N ALA A 64 -6.37 -7.06 -8.58
CA ALA A 64 -5.45 -7.69 -9.53
C ALA A 64 -6.17 -8.32 -10.73
N ASP A 65 -7.35 -8.90 -10.51
CA ASP A 65 -8.22 -9.36 -11.60
C ASP A 65 -8.64 -8.20 -12.51
N ALA A 66 -9.10 -7.10 -11.92
CA ALA A 66 -9.47 -5.89 -12.62
C ALA A 66 -8.30 -5.32 -13.43
N THR A 67 -7.11 -5.19 -12.84
CA THR A 67 -5.90 -4.74 -13.55
C THR A 67 -5.64 -5.60 -14.78
N ARG A 68 -5.67 -6.93 -14.64
CA ARG A 68 -5.38 -7.86 -15.73
C ARG A 68 -6.41 -7.75 -16.86
N ARG A 69 -7.70 -7.71 -16.51
CA ARG A 69 -8.80 -7.62 -17.49
C ARG A 69 -8.81 -6.28 -18.22
N LEU A 70 -8.62 -5.18 -17.49
CA LEU A 70 -8.52 -3.84 -18.10
C LEU A 70 -7.27 -3.70 -18.98
N HIS A 71 -6.13 -4.25 -18.56
CA HIS A 71 -4.92 -4.27 -19.38
C HIS A 71 -5.14 -5.06 -20.68
N ALA A 72 -5.79 -6.23 -20.60
CA ALA A 72 -6.12 -7.03 -21.77
C ALA A 72 -7.02 -6.27 -22.76
N LEU A 73 -7.93 -5.42 -22.28
CA LEU A 73 -8.78 -4.57 -23.12
C LEU A 73 -7.99 -3.47 -23.84
N ILE A 74 -7.05 -2.81 -23.16
CA ILE A 74 -6.30 -1.68 -23.76
C ILE A 74 -5.10 -2.15 -24.61
N LYS A 75 -4.59 -3.36 -24.38
CA LYS A 75 -3.40 -3.89 -25.05
C LYS A 75 -3.45 -3.82 -26.59
N PRO A 76 -4.55 -4.19 -27.28
CA PRO A 76 -4.63 -4.06 -28.74
C PRO A 76 -4.47 -2.61 -29.21
N LEU A 77 -5.07 -1.66 -28.50
CA LEU A 77 -4.98 -0.23 -28.81
C LEU A 77 -3.57 0.33 -28.64
N LEU A 78 -2.83 -0.15 -27.64
CA LEU A 78 -1.43 0.21 -27.42
C LEU A 78 -0.53 -0.37 -28.51
N ALA A 79 -0.83 -1.57 -29.00
CA ALA A 79 -0.08 -2.25 -30.06
C ALA A 79 -0.26 -1.61 -31.44
N GLU A 80 -1.45 -1.09 -31.75
CA GLU A 80 -1.72 -0.29 -32.96
C GLU A 80 -0.91 1.01 -33.03
N GLY A 81 -0.32 1.44 -31.91
CA GLY A 81 0.43 2.68 -31.81
C GLY A 81 -0.48 3.91 -31.64
N GLY A 82 0.15 5.09 -31.56
CA GLY A 82 -0.55 6.36 -31.33
C GLY A 82 -0.65 6.76 -29.85
N LYS A 83 -0.39 8.04 -29.57
CA LYS A 83 -0.40 8.56 -28.19
C LYS A 83 -1.84 8.71 -27.69
N MET A 84 -2.11 8.19 -26.49
CA MET A 84 -3.40 8.41 -25.80
C MET A 84 -3.62 9.89 -25.45
N GLY A 85 -2.55 10.61 -25.09
CA GLY A 85 -2.58 12.05 -24.78
C GLY A 85 -1.97 12.93 -25.87
N GLY A 86 -1.75 14.21 -25.53
CA GLY A 86 -1.11 15.21 -26.41
C GLY A 86 -2.09 16.25 -26.97
N LYS A 87 -1.64 17.01 -27.98
CA LYS A 87 -2.41 18.13 -28.58
C LYS A 87 -3.72 17.69 -29.27
N GLY A 88 -3.80 16.43 -29.69
CA GLY A 88 -5.00 15.84 -30.30
C GLY A 88 -5.34 16.41 -31.68
N GLN A 89 -6.54 16.06 -32.15
CA GLN A 89 -7.14 16.53 -33.40
C GLN A 89 -8.15 17.63 -33.11
N HIS A 90 -8.20 18.68 -33.94
CA HIS A 90 -9.20 19.74 -33.81
C HIS A 90 -10.57 19.32 -34.37
N PHE A 91 -11.63 19.54 -33.59
CA PHE A 91 -13.02 19.27 -33.96
C PHE A 91 -13.79 20.59 -34.07
N PRO A 92 -14.03 21.12 -35.28
CA PRO A 92 -14.81 22.34 -35.48
C PRO A 92 -16.21 22.26 -34.87
N SER A 93 -16.83 21.06 -34.92
CA SER A 93 -18.14 20.82 -34.32
C SER A 93 -18.17 21.12 -32.83
N LEU A 94 -17.07 20.98 -32.10
CA LEU A 94 -16.96 21.29 -30.67
C LEU A 94 -16.12 22.54 -30.37
N GLY A 95 -15.50 23.14 -31.39
CA GLY A 95 -14.60 24.29 -31.24
C GLY A 95 -13.36 24.01 -30.39
N ARG A 96 -12.89 22.75 -30.34
CA ARG A 96 -11.75 22.35 -29.50
C ARG A 96 -10.98 21.18 -30.09
N SER A 97 -9.76 20.99 -29.61
CA SER A 97 -8.98 19.79 -29.88
C SER A 97 -9.24 18.71 -28.84
N LEU A 98 -9.25 17.45 -29.28
CA LEU A 98 -9.39 16.26 -28.44
C LEU A 98 -8.32 15.23 -28.82
N ASN A 99 -7.59 14.73 -27.83
CA ASN A 99 -6.69 13.60 -28.02
C ASN A 99 -7.44 12.25 -28.01
N ARG A 100 -6.74 11.17 -28.32
CA ARG A 100 -7.32 9.82 -28.43
C ARG A 100 -8.03 9.39 -27.14
N GLY A 101 -7.42 9.62 -25.98
CA GLY A 101 -8.00 9.30 -24.67
C GLY A 101 -9.25 10.11 -24.35
N GLU A 102 -9.27 11.41 -24.66
CA GLU A 102 -10.45 12.25 -24.48
C GLU A 102 -11.62 11.79 -25.36
N ARG A 103 -11.35 11.40 -26.62
CA ARG A 103 -12.38 10.86 -27.53
C ARG A 103 -12.96 9.54 -27.02
N LEU A 104 -12.11 8.64 -26.51
CA LEU A 104 -12.53 7.39 -25.89
C LEU A 104 -13.34 7.63 -24.60
N ALA A 105 -12.97 8.62 -23.78
CA ALA A 105 -13.74 8.99 -22.59
C ALA A 105 -15.14 9.55 -22.93
N ILE A 106 -15.26 10.32 -24.03
CA ILE A 106 -16.55 10.75 -24.57
C ILE A 106 -17.38 9.51 -24.98
N ALA A 107 -16.79 8.58 -25.73
CA ALA A 107 -17.48 7.36 -26.17
C ALA A 107 -17.93 6.48 -25.00
N LEU A 108 -17.12 6.31 -23.96
CA LEU A 108 -17.48 5.56 -22.74
C LEU A 108 -18.71 6.13 -22.04
N ASN A 109 -18.94 7.45 -22.10
CA ASN A 109 -20.14 8.09 -21.56
C ASN A 109 -21.36 8.02 -22.50
N TRP A 110 -21.24 7.43 -23.69
CA TRP A 110 -22.32 7.37 -24.67
C TRP A 110 -23.26 6.16 -24.50
N GLY A 111 -22.90 5.19 -23.67
CA GLY A 111 -23.51 3.86 -23.61
C GLY A 111 -24.91 3.78 -22.96
N ASN A 112 -25.37 4.84 -22.29
CA ASN A 112 -26.71 4.90 -21.71
C ASN A 112 -27.22 6.35 -21.70
N GLU A 113 -28.54 6.52 -21.58
CA GLU A 113 -29.19 7.83 -21.70
C GLU A 113 -28.75 8.81 -20.61
N GLY A 114 -28.64 8.35 -19.36
CA GLY A 114 -28.25 9.20 -18.24
C GLY A 114 -26.80 9.71 -18.31
N ASN A 115 -25.86 8.92 -18.84
CA ASN A 115 -24.50 9.38 -19.05
C ASN A 115 -24.41 10.31 -20.26
N ARG A 116 -25.14 10.02 -21.35
CA ARG A 116 -25.24 10.89 -22.53
C ARG A 116 -25.75 12.27 -22.15
N GLN A 117 -26.85 12.34 -21.39
CA GLN A 117 -27.42 13.60 -20.92
C GLN A 117 -26.37 14.41 -20.14
N ARG A 118 -25.63 13.79 -19.21
CA ARG A 118 -24.63 14.49 -18.39
C ARG A 118 -23.42 14.97 -19.19
N LEU A 119 -23.00 14.18 -20.17
CA LEU A 119 -21.92 14.56 -21.08
C LEU A 119 -22.31 15.81 -21.89
N LEU A 120 -23.52 15.81 -22.43
CA LEU A 120 -24.04 16.90 -23.26
C LEU A 120 -24.32 18.16 -22.43
N ASP A 121 -25.17 18.06 -21.41
CA ASP A 121 -25.62 19.19 -20.61
C ASP A 121 -24.52 19.77 -19.71
N GLY A 122 -23.47 19.00 -19.40
CA GLY A 122 -22.31 19.49 -18.64
C GLY A 122 -21.46 20.51 -19.39
N ARG A 123 -21.53 20.52 -20.74
CA ARG A 123 -20.75 21.43 -21.61
C ARG A 123 -21.62 22.18 -22.64
N GLY A 124 -22.95 22.06 -22.56
CA GLY A 124 -23.87 22.62 -23.55
C GLY A 124 -23.67 22.04 -24.95
N TRP A 125 -23.23 20.78 -25.05
CA TRP A 125 -23.08 20.08 -26.32
C TRP A 125 -24.41 19.50 -26.78
N THR A 126 -24.54 19.27 -28.09
CA THR A 126 -25.66 18.51 -28.66
C THR A 126 -25.14 17.21 -29.26
N ALA A 127 -26.03 16.23 -29.46
CA ALA A 127 -25.64 14.94 -30.00
C ALA A 127 -25.02 15.07 -31.40
N GLU A 128 -25.55 15.97 -32.22
CA GLU A 128 -25.06 16.26 -33.58
C GLU A 128 -23.64 16.82 -33.55
N ARG A 129 -23.29 17.63 -32.55
CA ARG A 129 -21.95 18.20 -32.42
C ARG A 129 -20.92 17.20 -31.92
N VAL A 130 -21.33 16.20 -31.14
CA VAL A 130 -20.48 15.14 -30.60
C VAL A 130 -20.28 14.00 -31.60
N MET A 131 -21.25 13.74 -32.47
CA MET A 131 -21.20 12.62 -33.43
C MET A 131 -19.92 12.60 -34.31
N PRO A 132 -19.44 13.73 -34.87
CA PRO A 132 -18.19 13.75 -35.63
C PRO A 132 -16.98 13.29 -34.81
N VAL A 133 -17.00 13.45 -33.49
CA VAL A 133 -15.93 12.93 -32.61
C VAL A 133 -16.01 11.42 -32.52
N LEU A 134 -17.20 10.89 -32.26
CA LEU A 134 -17.43 9.46 -32.09
C LEU A 134 -17.14 8.67 -33.40
N GLN A 135 -17.44 9.26 -34.55
CA GLN A 135 -17.17 8.68 -35.87
C GLN A 135 -15.67 8.60 -36.20
N THR A 136 -14.80 9.34 -35.51
CA THR A 136 -13.34 9.20 -35.67
C THR A 136 -12.74 8.01 -34.94
N LEU A 137 -13.54 7.24 -34.20
CA LEU A 137 -13.05 6.05 -33.52
C LEU A 137 -13.03 4.85 -34.46
N THR A 138 -11.98 4.04 -34.36
CA THR A 138 -11.81 2.79 -35.12
C THR A 138 -12.73 1.68 -34.58
N PRO A 139 -12.97 0.61 -35.35
CA PRO A 139 -13.68 -0.56 -34.84
C PRO A 139 -13.04 -1.16 -33.57
N ALA A 140 -11.71 -1.20 -33.49
CA ALA A 140 -10.98 -1.67 -32.30
C ALA A 140 -11.20 -0.77 -31.08
N GLU A 141 -11.26 0.55 -31.28
CA GLU A 141 -11.61 1.52 -30.24
C GLU A 141 -13.03 1.33 -29.73
N TRP A 142 -13.99 1.05 -30.61
CA TRP A 142 -15.35 0.72 -30.20
C TRP A 142 -15.45 -0.63 -29.47
N GLN A 143 -14.70 -1.64 -29.89
CA GLN A 143 -14.61 -2.91 -29.16
C GLN A 143 -14.06 -2.72 -27.75
N PHE A 144 -13.04 -1.88 -27.58
CA PHE A 144 -12.54 -1.49 -26.25
C PHE A 144 -13.63 -0.81 -25.41
N VAL A 145 -14.36 0.17 -25.99
CA VAL A 145 -15.46 0.86 -25.30
C VAL A 145 -16.53 -0.13 -24.82
N GLN A 146 -16.96 -1.06 -25.68
CA GLN A 146 -17.92 -2.10 -25.28
C GLN A 146 -17.33 -3.02 -24.19
N GLY A 147 -16.07 -3.43 -24.34
CA GLY A 147 -15.39 -4.28 -23.36
C GLY A 147 -15.27 -3.64 -21.97
N VAL A 148 -15.10 -2.31 -21.88
CA VAL A 148 -15.11 -1.59 -20.60
C VAL A 148 -16.50 -1.59 -19.98
N TRP A 149 -17.57 -1.39 -20.77
CA TRP A 149 -18.94 -1.50 -20.26
C TRP A 149 -19.23 -2.92 -19.75
N ASP A 150 -18.85 -3.94 -20.52
CA ASP A 150 -19.02 -5.35 -20.17
C ASP A 150 -18.22 -5.72 -18.90
N PHE A 151 -17.05 -5.11 -18.72
CA PHE A 151 -16.26 -5.23 -17.50
C PHE A 151 -17.02 -4.75 -16.27
N PHE A 152 -17.66 -3.57 -16.32
CA PHE A 152 -18.47 -3.09 -15.21
C PHE A 152 -19.72 -3.94 -14.98
N GLU A 153 -20.37 -4.37 -16.06
CA GLU A 153 -21.54 -5.26 -15.99
C GLU A 153 -21.22 -6.57 -15.29
N SER A 154 -20.00 -7.09 -15.40
CA SER A 154 -19.58 -8.32 -14.73
C SER A 154 -19.64 -8.27 -13.18
N TYR A 155 -19.64 -7.07 -12.58
CA TYR A 155 -19.82 -6.92 -11.12
C TYR A 155 -21.29 -6.83 -10.70
N ARG A 156 -22.23 -6.62 -11.63
CA ARG A 156 -23.66 -6.42 -11.35
C ARG A 156 -24.26 -7.53 -10.46
N PRO A 157 -24.03 -8.83 -10.72
CA PRO A 157 -24.60 -9.90 -9.88
C PRO A 157 -24.10 -9.84 -8.43
N GLN A 158 -22.79 -9.65 -8.23
CA GLN A 158 -22.20 -9.58 -6.89
C GLN A 158 -22.70 -8.35 -6.11
N VAL A 159 -22.89 -7.23 -6.81
CA VAL A 159 -23.47 -6.01 -6.22
C VAL A 159 -24.93 -6.24 -5.85
N ALA A 160 -25.73 -6.85 -6.72
CA ALA A 160 -27.14 -7.17 -6.47
C ALA A 160 -27.29 -8.02 -5.20
N GLU A 161 -26.54 -9.12 -5.13
CA GLU A 161 -26.57 -10.03 -4.00
C GLU A 161 -26.19 -9.34 -2.69
N LYS A 162 -25.12 -8.54 -2.71
CA LYS A 162 -24.67 -7.79 -1.52
C LYS A 162 -25.71 -6.76 -1.08
N GLU A 163 -26.23 -5.94 -1.99
CA GLU A 163 -27.23 -4.92 -1.65
C GLU A 163 -28.53 -5.56 -1.14
N LYS A 164 -28.91 -6.74 -1.67
CA LYS A 164 -30.01 -7.54 -1.11
C LYS A 164 -29.72 -8.02 0.31
N ARG A 165 -28.51 -8.48 0.63
CA ARG A 165 -28.12 -8.87 2.01
C ARG A 165 -28.12 -7.68 2.97
N VAL A 166 -27.63 -6.52 2.54
CA VAL A 166 -27.44 -5.34 3.40
C VAL A 166 -28.71 -4.51 3.57
N THR A 167 -29.48 -4.31 2.49
CA THR A 167 -30.63 -3.38 2.45
C THR A 167 -31.97 -4.08 2.22
N GLY A 168 -31.96 -5.36 1.85
CA GLY A 168 -33.16 -6.12 1.50
C GLY A 168 -33.70 -5.86 0.09
N LYS A 169 -33.05 -5.01 -0.71
CA LYS A 169 -33.49 -4.66 -2.06
C LYS A 169 -32.34 -4.69 -3.07
N GLU A 170 -32.69 -4.94 -4.32
CA GLU A 170 -31.76 -4.79 -5.43
C GLU A 170 -31.63 -3.30 -5.84
N PRO A 171 -30.44 -2.84 -6.27
CA PRO A 171 -30.28 -1.48 -6.78
C PRO A 171 -31.09 -1.22 -8.05
N GLU A 172 -31.43 0.04 -8.28
CA GLU A 172 -31.91 0.49 -9.58
C GLU A 172 -30.74 0.51 -10.56
N TRP A 173 -30.84 -0.31 -11.60
CA TRP A 173 -29.80 -0.45 -12.61
C TRP A 173 -29.91 0.59 -13.71
N ILE A 174 -28.76 0.96 -14.27
CA ILE A 174 -28.69 1.85 -15.43
C ILE A 174 -28.83 0.98 -16.67
N GLU A 175 -29.91 1.18 -17.40
CA GLU A 175 -30.17 0.42 -18.61
C GLU A 175 -29.28 0.86 -19.79
N PRO A 176 -28.61 -0.07 -20.48
CA PRO A 176 -27.89 0.21 -21.71
C PRO A 176 -28.80 0.79 -22.78
N ALA A 177 -28.27 1.68 -23.61
CA ALA A 177 -29.00 2.22 -24.77
C ALA A 177 -28.27 1.81 -26.06
N PRO A 178 -28.72 0.75 -26.76
CA PRO A 178 -28.10 0.29 -28.00
C PRO A 178 -28.11 1.36 -29.09
N PHE A 179 -27.08 1.38 -29.92
CA PHE A 179 -26.96 2.31 -31.05
C PHE A 179 -26.04 1.75 -32.13
N THR A 180 -26.14 2.30 -33.35
CA THR A 180 -25.24 2.02 -34.46
C THR A 180 -24.43 3.26 -34.77
N ILE A 181 -23.13 3.09 -35.02
CA ILE A 181 -22.25 4.19 -35.39
C ILE A 181 -21.37 3.84 -36.58
N GLU A 182 -21.18 4.79 -37.49
CA GLU A 182 -20.18 4.68 -38.54
C GLU A 182 -18.79 4.98 -37.96
N SER A 183 -17.88 4.01 -38.05
CA SER A 183 -16.50 4.15 -37.56
C SER A 183 -15.59 4.85 -38.58
N ALA A 184 -14.37 5.21 -38.17
CA ALA A 184 -13.41 5.96 -39.00
C ALA A 184 -13.05 5.28 -40.34
N ASN A 185 -13.36 3.99 -40.50
CA ASN A 185 -13.09 3.20 -41.70
C ASN A 185 -14.34 2.99 -42.58
N GLY A 186 -15.45 3.70 -42.33
CA GLY A 186 -16.71 3.62 -43.08
C GLY A 186 -17.57 2.37 -42.78
N GLY A 187 -17.15 1.53 -41.82
CA GLY A 187 -17.91 0.37 -41.37
C GLY A 187 -18.86 0.72 -40.24
N ALA A 188 -20.13 0.28 -40.33
CA ALA A 188 -21.11 0.41 -39.27
C ALA A 188 -20.80 -0.57 -38.12
N VAL A 189 -20.66 -0.06 -36.90
CA VAL A 189 -20.45 -0.83 -35.68
C VAL A 189 -21.72 -0.77 -34.84
N GLN A 190 -22.26 -1.93 -34.48
CA GLN A 190 -23.39 -2.03 -33.57
C GLN A 190 -22.89 -2.11 -32.12
N MET A 191 -23.43 -1.24 -31.28
CA MET A 191 -23.05 -1.11 -29.88
C MET A 191 -24.25 -1.46 -29.00
N ARG A 192 -24.05 -2.31 -27.99
CA ARG A 192 -25.09 -2.61 -27.00
C ARG A 192 -25.28 -1.46 -26.01
N GLY A 193 -24.23 -0.66 -25.82
CA GLY A 193 -24.18 0.32 -24.75
C GLY A 193 -23.76 -0.32 -23.43
N GLY A 194 -23.91 0.44 -22.35
CA GLY A 194 -23.68 -0.02 -20.99
C GLY A 194 -23.31 1.09 -20.02
N TYR A 195 -22.84 0.67 -18.84
CA TYR A 195 -22.52 1.58 -17.75
C TYR A 195 -21.04 1.95 -17.71
N TYR A 196 -20.78 3.26 -17.55
CA TYR A 196 -19.47 3.81 -17.23
C TYR A 196 -19.59 4.77 -16.03
N PRO A 197 -18.70 4.69 -15.02
CA PRO A 197 -18.75 5.57 -13.87
C PRO A 197 -18.58 7.06 -14.21
N ILE A 198 -19.60 7.86 -13.89
CA ILE A 198 -19.57 9.32 -14.06
C ILE A 198 -18.60 9.95 -13.06
N LYS A 199 -17.64 10.72 -13.58
CA LYS A 199 -16.77 11.61 -12.80
C LYS A 199 -16.91 13.04 -13.33
N TYR A 200 -17.24 13.98 -12.45
CA TYR A 200 -17.33 15.40 -12.78
C TYR A 200 -15.96 16.06 -12.60
N ASP A 201 -15.70 17.10 -13.39
CA ASP A 201 -14.48 17.91 -13.28
C ASP A 201 -14.72 19.12 -12.36
N PRO A 202 -14.21 19.10 -11.10
CA PRO A 202 -14.40 20.20 -10.17
C PRO A 202 -13.60 21.45 -10.58
N MET A 203 -12.58 21.34 -11.42
CA MET A 203 -11.79 22.49 -11.87
C MET A 203 -12.51 23.31 -12.94
N GLN A 204 -13.53 22.76 -13.58
CA GLN A 204 -14.28 23.41 -14.66
C GLN A 204 -15.66 23.94 -14.23
N SER A 205 -16.10 23.68 -12.99
CA SER A 205 -17.40 24.17 -12.49
C SER A 205 -17.40 24.33 -10.97
N GLY A 206 -17.72 25.54 -10.50
CA GLY A 206 -17.89 25.81 -9.07
C GLY A 206 -19.02 24.99 -8.43
N GLU A 207 -20.05 24.64 -9.19
CA GLU A 207 -21.13 23.75 -8.73
C GLU A 207 -20.64 22.30 -8.59
N ALA A 208 -19.80 21.82 -9.51
CA ALA A 208 -19.16 20.51 -9.39
C ALA A 208 -18.21 20.45 -8.19
N ALA A 209 -17.46 21.53 -7.94
CA ALA A 209 -16.60 21.67 -6.75
C ALA A 209 -17.43 21.65 -5.45
N ALA A 210 -18.44 22.51 -5.34
CA ALA A 210 -19.31 22.58 -4.16
C ALA A 210 -19.99 21.23 -3.83
N HIS A 211 -20.40 20.48 -4.86
CA HIS A 211 -20.96 19.14 -4.66
C HIS A 211 -19.91 18.12 -4.20
N ALA A 212 -18.69 18.17 -4.72
CA ALA A 212 -17.61 17.30 -4.27
C ALA A 212 -17.29 17.57 -2.79
N ASP A 213 -17.21 18.84 -2.41
CA ASP A 213 -17.00 19.28 -1.02
C ASP A 213 -18.15 18.84 -0.12
N ALA A 214 -19.40 19.02 -0.56
CA ALA A 214 -20.58 18.60 0.18
C ALA A 214 -20.65 17.07 0.36
N GLU A 215 -20.31 16.27 -0.66
CA GLU A 215 -20.25 14.82 -0.51
C GLU A 215 -19.13 14.38 0.43
N SER A 216 -17.96 15.02 0.37
CA SER A 216 -16.86 14.80 1.32
C SER A 216 -17.30 15.12 2.76
N ALA A 217 -17.93 16.29 2.97
CA ALA A 217 -18.47 16.69 4.26
C ALA A 217 -19.54 15.73 4.77
N LYS A 218 -20.46 15.26 3.91
CA LYS A 218 -21.46 14.24 4.28
C LYS A 218 -20.82 12.92 4.68
N GLN A 219 -19.76 12.48 4.01
CA GLN A 219 -19.02 11.28 4.40
C GLN A 219 -18.35 11.45 5.76
N MET A 220 -17.72 12.59 6.01
CA MET A 220 -17.14 12.90 7.33
C MET A 220 -18.22 12.93 8.42
N MET A 221 -19.36 13.57 8.17
CA MET A 221 -20.48 13.62 9.12
C MET A 221 -21.06 12.23 9.40
N ARG A 222 -21.26 11.37 8.38
CA ARG A 222 -21.73 10.00 8.57
C ARG A 222 -20.75 9.15 9.38
N ALA A 223 -19.44 9.31 9.12
CA ALA A 223 -18.40 8.66 9.90
C ALA A 223 -18.42 9.11 11.36
N ALA A 224 -18.74 10.39 11.62
CA ALA A 224 -18.81 10.93 12.98
C ALA A 224 -20.07 10.51 13.77
N TYR A 225 -21.24 10.39 13.13
CA TYR A 225 -22.53 10.26 13.84
C TYR A 225 -23.20 8.88 13.77
N THR A 226 -22.99 8.09 12.71
CA THR A 226 -23.81 6.88 12.45
C THR A 226 -22.99 5.60 12.33
N ALA A 227 -21.88 5.64 11.59
CA ALA A 227 -20.87 4.58 11.40
C ALA A 227 -20.08 4.91 10.12
N ALA A 228 -18.76 4.64 10.11
CA ALA A 228 -17.98 4.71 8.87
C ALA A 228 -18.38 3.57 7.92
N THR A 229 -18.68 3.90 6.66
CA THR A 229 -19.08 2.95 5.60
C THR A 229 -18.45 3.38 4.27
N THR A 230 -18.41 2.46 3.32
CA THR A 230 -17.84 2.64 1.97
C THR A 230 -18.67 3.58 1.09
N ARG A 231 -17.99 4.22 0.12
CA ARG A 231 -18.63 5.06 -0.89
C ARG A 231 -19.35 4.20 -1.95
N ARG A 232 -20.57 4.60 -2.31
CA ARG A 232 -21.46 3.87 -3.24
C ARG A 232 -22.13 4.79 -4.25
N SER A 233 -21.39 5.35 -5.20
CA SER A 233 -21.97 6.22 -6.23
C SER A 233 -22.71 5.46 -7.33
N TYR A 234 -22.40 4.18 -7.50
CA TYR A 234 -22.93 3.33 -8.58
C TYR A 234 -24.28 2.68 -8.26
N THR A 235 -24.73 2.69 -6.99
CA THR A 235 -26.05 2.19 -6.56
C THR A 235 -27.02 3.31 -6.16
N LYS A 236 -26.62 4.58 -6.25
CA LYS A 236 -27.49 5.72 -5.94
C LYS A 236 -28.48 5.93 -7.08
N GLY A 237 -29.76 6.09 -6.73
CA GLY A 237 -30.77 6.67 -7.62
C GLY A 237 -30.26 7.97 -8.22
N ARG A 238 -30.39 8.10 -9.54
CA ARG A 238 -29.83 9.22 -10.30
C ARG A 238 -30.85 10.36 -10.32
N ALA A 239 -30.38 11.60 -10.11
CA ALA A 239 -31.21 12.76 -10.41
C ALA A 239 -31.59 12.76 -11.89
N ASP A 240 -32.85 13.06 -12.18
CA ASP A 240 -33.44 13.00 -13.52
C ASP A 240 -32.70 13.90 -14.53
N ARG A 241 -32.17 15.02 -14.06
CA ARG A 241 -31.37 15.93 -14.89
C ARG A 241 -30.27 16.62 -14.09
N VAL A 242 -29.09 16.73 -14.67
CA VAL A 242 -27.94 17.48 -14.11
C VAL A 242 -27.39 18.40 -15.19
N MET A 243 -27.33 19.70 -14.91
CA MET A 243 -26.85 20.75 -15.83
C MET A 243 -25.51 21.32 -15.35
N ASN A 244 -24.73 21.94 -16.24
CA ASN A 244 -23.56 22.79 -15.90
C ASN A 244 -22.45 22.12 -15.06
N ARG A 245 -22.40 20.79 -15.08
CA ARG A 245 -21.39 19.99 -14.39
C ARG A 245 -20.62 19.16 -15.42
N PRO A 246 -19.52 19.69 -15.97
CA PRO A 246 -18.76 19.01 -17.01
C PRO A 246 -18.17 17.70 -16.50
N LEU A 247 -18.22 16.67 -17.34
CA LEU A 247 -17.55 15.40 -17.07
C LEU A 247 -16.03 15.52 -17.27
N LEU A 248 -15.30 14.77 -16.46
CA LEU A 248 -13.87 14.55 -16.62
C LEU A 248 -13.65 13.62 -17.84
N LEU A 249 -12.87 14.08 -18.81
CA LEU A 249 -12.60 13.34 -20.04
C LEU A 249 -11.25 12.60 -19.95
N SER A 250 -11.12 11.69 -18.99
CA SER A 250 -9.92 10.87 -18.78
C SER A 250 -10.27 9.42 -18.46
N PHE A 251 -9.30 8.51 -18.56
CA PHE A 251 -9.47 7.11 -18.16
C PHE A 251 -9.53 6.91 -16.64
N ASP A 252 -9.33 7.96 -15.84
CA ASP A 252 -9.41 7.87 -14.38
C ASP A 252 -10.78 7.33 -13.92
N GLY A 253 -11.85 7.60 -14.67
CA GLY A 253 -13.18 7.05 -14.37
C GLY A 253 -13.25 5.52 -14.44
N ILE A 254 -12.45 4.87 -15.29
CA ILE A 254 -12.35 3.40 -15.37
C ILE A 254 -11.78 2.88 -14.04
N TYR A 255 -10.60 3.38 -13.68
CA TYR A 255 -9.84 2.83 -12.56
C TYR A 255 -10.43 3.22 -11.20
N GLN A 256 -10.82 4.48 -11.03
CA GLN A 256 -11.49 4.92 -9.80
C GLN A 256 -12.85 4.26 -9.62
N GLY A 257 -13.58 4.05 -10.71
CA GLY A 257 -14.87 3.37 -10.68
C GLY A 257 -14.75 1.89 -10.32
N ALA A 258 -13.80 1.18 -10.92
CA ALA A 258 -13.50 -0.21 -10.60
C ALA A 258 -13.08 -0.35 -9.12
N ASN A 259 -12.17 0.51 -8.66
CA ASN A 259 -11.76 0.54 -7.26
C ASN A 259 -12.92 0.81 -6.31
N GLU A 260 -13.82 1.74 -6.63
CA GLU A 260 -14.99 2.04 -5.79
C GLU A 260 -15.92 0.82 -5.65
N VAL A 261 -16.21 0.13 -6.76
CA VAL A 261 -17.05 -1.09 -6.75
C VAL A 261 -16.37 -2.22 -5.97
N ILE A 262 -15.09 -2.49 -6.23
CA ILE A 262 -14.33 -3.54 -5.57
C ILE A 262 -14.23 -3.28 -4.06
N HIS A 263 -13.88 -2.04 -3.69
CA HIS A 263 -13.76 -1.64 -2.30
C HIS A 263 -15.08 -1.82 -1.54
N ASP A 264 -16.20 -1.41 -2.15
CA ASP A 264 -17.53 -1.58 -1.57
C ASP A 264 -17.97 -3.05 -1.51
N LEU A 265 -17.60 -3.89 -2.49
CA LEU A 265 -17.86 -5.34 -2.46
C LEU A 265 -17.07 -6.05 -1.36
N SER A 266 -15.86 -5.56 -1.05
CA SER A 266 -14.99 -6.18 -0.04
C SER A 266 -15.29 -5.71 1.38
N TRP A 267 -15.56 -4.41 1.60
CA TRP A 267 -15.51 -3.83 2.95
C TRP A 267 -16.87 -3.48 3.56
N HIS A 268 -17.92 -3.33 2.76
CA HIS A 268 -19.19 -2.79 3.25
C HIS A 268 -19.82 -3.64 4.36
N GLU A 269 -19.89 -4.96 4.16
CA GLU A 269 -20.45 -5.90 5.14
C GLU A 269 -19.59 -5.95 6.41
N TRP A 270 -18.26 -6.02 6.26
CA TRP A 270 -17.33 -6.00 7.38
C TRP A 270 -17.48 -4.74 8.24
N LEU A 271 -17.58 -3.56 7.62
CA LEU A 271 -17.76 -2.30 8.34
C LEU A 271 -19.07 -2.29 9.13
N ILE A 272 -20.16 -2.82 8.58
CA ILE A 272 -21.43 -2.91 9.30
C ILE A 272 -21.25 -3.72 10.58
N ASP A 273 -20.64 -4.90 10.50
CA ASP A 273 -20.51 -5.80 11.64
C ASP A 273 -19.46 -5.33 12.65
N ALA A 274 -18.32 -4.83 12.19
CA ALA A 274 -17.30 -4.25 13.05
C ALA A 274 -17.83 -3.05 13.84
N ASN A 275 -18.64 -2.17 13.21
CA ASN A 275 -19.26 -1.05 13.91
C ASN A 275 -20.26 -1.52 14.99
N LYS A 276 -21.07 -2.56 14.71
CA LYS A 276 -21.99 -3.15 15.71
C LYS A 276 -21.21 -3.69 16.92
N VAL A 277 -20.13 -4.44 16.67
CA VAL A 277 -19.27 -5.02 17.72
C VAL A 277 -18.63 -3.90 18.55
N LEU A 278 -17.96 -2.95 17.92
CA LEU A 278 -17.30 -1.85 18.65
C LEU A 278 -18.28 -1.00 19.44
N ARG A 279 -19.49 -0.74 18.92
CA ARG A 279 -20.49 0.05 19.67
C ARG A 279 -20.89 -0.64 20.98
N ARG A 280 -21.02 -1.97 20.98
CA ARG A 280 -21.35 -2.75 22.19
C ARG A 280 -20.18 -2.87 23.15
N LEU A 281 -18.95 -2.85 22.65
CA LEU A 281 -17.74 -3.06 23.44
C LEU A 281 -16.99 -1.76 23.81
N ASP A 282 -17.41 -0.58 23.32
CA ASP A 282 -16.67 0.68 23.53
C ASP A 282 -16.43 0.98 25.01
N ALA A 283 -17.47 0.93 25.86
CA ALA A 283 -17.35 1.21 27.29
C ALA A 283 -16.38 0.26 28.02
N PRO A 284 -16.55 -1.09 27.97
CA PRO A 284 -15.60 -1.99 28.62
C PRO A 284 -14.20 -1.90 28.03
N MET A 285 -14.05 -1.71 26.71
CA MET A 285 -12.72 -1.56 26.11
C MET A 285 -12.01 -0.31 26.64
N ARG A 286 -12.70 0.83 26.76
CA ARG A 286 -12.12 2.05 27.34
C ARG A 286 -11.73 1.84 28.80
N GLN A 287 -12.60 1.22 29.59
CA GLN A 287 -12.38 0.99 31.01
C GLN A 287 -11.17 0.08 31.29
N HIS A 288 -10.94 -0.92 30.44
CA HIS A 288 -9.87 -1.91 30.64
C HIS A 288 -8.58 -1.61 29.88
N PHE A 289 -8.65 -1.01 28.69
CA PHE A 289 -7.51 -0.83 27.78
C PHE A 289 -7.18 0.63 27.45
N GLY A 290 -8.03 1.57 27.88
CA GLY A 290 -7.83 3.01 27.70
C GLY A 290 -8.49 3.55 26.43
N ALA A 291 -8.88 4.83 26.50
CA ALA A 291 -9.55 5.54 25.41
C ALA A 291 -8.70 5.65 24.14
N GLU A 292 -7.38 5.72 24.28
CA GLU A 292 -6.44 5.91 23.18
C GLU A 292 -6.42 4.70 22.22
N LYS A 293 -6.41 3.47 22.76
CA LYS A 293 -6.42 2.24 21.95
C LYS A 293 -7.74 2.07 21.21
N VAL A 294 -8.86 2.32 21.88
CA VAL A 294 -10.20 2.28 21.26
C VAL A 294 -10.29 3.33 20.14
N THR A 295 -9.72 4.52 20.35
CA THR A 295 -9.65 5.56 19.32
C THR A 295 -8.80 5.11 18.13
N ALA A 296 -7.64 4.50 18.36
CA ALA A 296 -6.79 3.98 17.29
C ALA A 296 -7.50 2.92 16.42
N ILE A 297 -8.25 2.01 17.05
CA ILE A 297 -9.08 1.01 16.34
C ILE A 297 -10.18 1.71 15.52
N LYS A 298 -10.91 2.66 16.10
CA LYS A 298 -11.95 3.43 15.38
C LYS A 298 -11.37 4.20 14.19
N ARG A 299 -10.20 4.83 14.34
CA ARG A 299 -9.49 5.50 13.25
C ARG A 299 -9.08 4.52 12.15
N ALA A 300 -8.60 3.32 12.51
CA ALA A 300 -8.31 2.28 11.53
C ALA A 300 -9.54 1.91 10.69
N MET A 301 -10.71 1.72 11.33
CA MET A 301 -11.96 1.46 10.63
C MET A 301 -12.43 2.62 9.74
N GLU A 302 -12.28 3.86 10.20
CA GLU A 302 -12.58 5.04 9.39
C GLU A 302 -11.67 5.14 8.15
N ASP A 303 -10.38 4.84 8.31
CA ASP A 303 -9.43 4.85 7.21
C ASP A 303 -9.69 3.70 6.22
N ILE A 304 -10.05 2.51 6.73
CA ILE A 304 -10.49 1.37 5.90
C ILE A 304 -11.73 1.74 5.11
N ALA A 305 -12.76 2.34 5.74
CA ALA A 305 -13.99 2.75 5.06
C ALA A 305 -13.77 3.81 3.98
N ARG A 306 -12.78 4.69 4.18
CA ARG A 306 -12.39 5.69 3.19
C ARG A 306 -11.61 5.09 2.02
N GLY A 307 -10.84 4.02 2.26
CA GLY A 307 -9.95 3.41 1.28
C GLY A 307 -8.84 4.37 0.81
N ASP A 308 -8.21 4.03 -0.32
CA ASP A 308 -7.24 4.91 -0.98
C ASP A 308 -7.94 6.10 -1.62
N GLN A 309 -7.94 7.25 -0.96
CA GLN A 309 -8.46 8.48 -1.56
C GLN A 309 -7.44 9.08 -2.52
N PRO A 310 -7.85 9.46 -3.75
CA PRO A 310 -6.98 10.21 -4.64
C PRO A 310 -6.61 11.56 -4.00
N ALA A 311 -5.39 12.01 -4.25
CA ALA A 311 -4.93 13.31 -3.80
C ALA A 311 -5.87 14.42 -4.29
N THR A 312 -6.31 15.27 -3.36
CA THR A 312 -7.36 16.27 -3.59
C THR A 312 -6.81 17.56 -4.18
N THR A 313 -5.54 17.88 -3.90
CA THR A 313 -4.88 19.09 -4.40
C THR A 313 -3.70 18.76 -5.33
N ALA A 314 -3.27 19.74 -6.13
CA ALA A 314 -2.05 19.62 -6.93
C ALA A 314 -0.82 19.37 -6.04
N PHE A 315 -0.76 20.02 -4.88
CA PHE A 315 0.31 19.84 -3.91
C PHE A 315 0.38 18.39 -3.38
N GLU A 316 -0.76 17.82 -2.96
CA GLU A 316 -0.80 16.43 -2.52
C GLU A 316 -0.42 15.44 -3.62
N ARG A 317 -0.82 15.70 -4.87
CA ARG A 317 -0.42 14.90 -6.03
C ARG A 317 1.09 14.91 -6.22
N THR A 318 1.72 16.09 -6.13
CA THR A 318 3.18 16.23 -6.22
C THR A 318 3.87 15.48 -5.08
N LEU A 319 3.41 15.61 -3.83
CA LEU A 319 3.99 14.87 -2.71
C LEU A 319 3.88 13.36 -2.89
N GLY A 320 2.74 12.88 -3.38
CA GLY A 320 2.55 11.46 -3.72
C GLY A 320 3.52 10.98 -4.79
N HIS A 321 3.71 11.77 -5.87
CA HIS A 321 4.66 11.47 -6.94
C HIS A 321 6.10 11.40 -6.44
N LEU A 322 6.54 12.40 -5.67
CA LEU A 322 7.89 12.45 -5.10
C LEU A 322 8.14 11.30 -4.12
N ARG A 323 7.15 10.95 -3.29
CA ARG A 323 7.28 9.85 -2.33
C ARG A 323 7.46 8.50 -3.04
N SER A 324 6.64 8.21 -4.06
CA SER A 324 6.78 6.98 -4.85
C SER A 324 8.13 6.95 -5.58
N GLY A 325 8.55 8.09 -6.13
CA GLY A 325 9.87 8.21 -6.75
C GLY A 325 11.02 7.98 -5.78
N ALA A 326 10.92 8.50 -4.56
CA ALA A 326 11.92 8.28 -3.51
C ALA A 326 12.04 6.80 -3.11
N THR A 327 10.93 6.07 -3.08
CA THR A 327 10.92 4.61 -2.92
C THR A 327 11.63 3.92 -4.08
N ILE A 328 11.24 4.20 -5.33
CA ILE A 328 11.81 3.54 -6.51
C ILE A 328 13.31 3.84 -6.62
N ALA A 329 13.70 5.12 -6.50
CA ALA A 329 15.10 5.54 -6.54
C ALA A 329 15.96 4.90 -5.43
N GLY A 330 15.37 4.64 -4.26
CA GLY A 330 16.08 4.07 -3.11
C GLY A 330 16.15 2.56 -3.07
N LEU A 331 15.05 1.88 -3.39
CA LEU A 331 14.88 0.44 -3.20
C LEU A 331 14.86 -0.35 -4.51
N GLY A 332 14.71 0.31 -5.66
CA GLY A 332 14.77 -0.33 -6.96
C GLY A 332 16.09 -1.09 -7.12
N TRP A 333 15.99 -2.39 -7.43
CA TRP A 333 17.10 -3.34 -7.60
C TRP A 333 18.12 -3.32 -6.44
N ASN A 334 17.71 -2.93 -5.24
CA ASN A 334 18.62 -2.74 -4.11
C ASN A 334 18.99 -4.08 -3.44
N LEU A 335 20.16 -4.62 -3.79
CA LEU A 335 20.69 -5.87 -3.26
C LEU A 335 20.90 -5.83 -1.74
N ARG A 336 21.43 -4.73 -1.18
CA ARG A 336 21.64 -4.58 0.27
C ARG A 336 20.34 -4.78 1.04
N THR A 337 19.25 -4.16 0.57
CA THR A 337 17.94 -4.29 1.22
C THR A 337 17.41 -5.72 1.09
N ALA A 338 17.64 -6.39 -0.03
CA ALA A 338 17.26 -7.79 -0.21
C ALA A 338 18.01 -8.72 0.75
N LEU A 339 19.31 -8.50 0.96
CA LEU A 339 20.13 -9.31 1.88
C LEU A 339 19.73 -9.13 3.36
N LEU A 340 19.11 -8.01 3.73
CA LEU A 340 18.60 -7.79 5.08
C LEU A 340 17.30 -8.58 5.38
N GLN A 341 16.51 -8.96 4.37
CA GLN A 341 15.19 -9.57 4.58
C GLN A 341 15.23 -10.84 5.46
N PRO A 342 16.19 -11.78 5.30
CA PRO A 342 16.30 -12.96 6.16
C PRO A 342 16.38 -12.68 7.66
N LEU A 343 16.88 -11.51 8.06
CA LEU A 343 16.93 -11.09 9.47
C LEU A 343 15.51 -10.96 10.07
N GLY A 344 14.49 -10.80 9.23
CA GLY A 344 13.08 -10.84 9.63
C GLY A 344 12.66 -12.16 10.30
N LEU A 345 13.39 -13.27 10.12
CA LEU A 345 13.11 -14.52 10.84
C LEU A 345 13.18 -14.36 12.37
N THR A 346 13.94 -13.38 12.87
CA THR A 346 13.99 -13.06 14.31
C THR A 346 12.61 -12.66 14.85
N ASN A 347 11.88 -11.80 14.14
CA ASN A 347 10.49 -11.46 14.46
C ASN A 347 9.59 -12.71 14.42
N SER A 348 9.80 -13.59 13.43
CA SER A 348 9.02 -14.82 13.28
C SER A 348 9.25 -15.80 14.44
N VAL A 349 10.49 -15.95 14.91
CA VAL A 349 10.84 -16.74 16.10
C VAL A 349 10.13 -16.19 17.33
N VAL A 350 10.17 -14.87 17.52
CA VAL A 350 9.49 -14.22 18.65
C VAL A 350 7.97 -14.29 18.49
N ARG A 351 7.39 -14.23 17.30
CA ARG A 351 5.92 -14.27 17.10
C ARG A 351 5.33 -15.68 17.21
N VAL A 352 5.95 -16.65 16.55
CA VAL A 352 5.40 -18.01 16.39
C VAL A 352 5.96 -18.96 17.44
N GLY A 353 7.26 -18.85 17.72
CA GLY A 353 8.03 -19.69 18.64
C GLY A 353 9.15 -20.46 17.92
N PRO A 354 10.32 -20.64 18.54
CA PRO A 354 11.51 -21.19 17.89
C PRO A 354 11.31 -22.61 17.35
N ALA A 355 10.64 -23.49 18.10
CA ALA A 355 10.40 -24.87 17.68
C ALA A 355 9.55 -24.96 16.40
N TRP A 356 8.52 -24.11 16.30
CA TRP A 356 7.62 -24.08 15.15
C TRP A 356 8.29 -23.44 13.93
N ILE A 357 9.07 -22.38 14.12
CA ILE A 357 9.87 -21.82 13.04
C ILE A 357 10.90 -22.84 12.53
N ALA A 358 11.55 -23.62 13.40
CA ALA A 358 12.46 -24.67 12.97
C ALA A 358 11.76 -25.74 12.09
N ARG A 359 10.50 -26.07 12.39
CA ARG A 359 9.70 -26.97 11.53
C ARG A 359 9.34 -26.30 10.20
N GLY A 360 8.86 -25.07 10.23
CA GLY A 360 8.55 -24.31 9.01
C GLY A 360 9.76 -24.11 8.09
N LEU A 361 10.96 -23.90 8.68
CA LEU A 361 12.22 -23.86 7.94
C LEU A 361 12.51 -25.20 7.26
N ARG A 362 12.36 -26.32 7.99
CA ARG A 362 12.57 -27.68 7.46
C ARG A 362 11.55 -28.03 6.37
N GLU A 363 10.31 -27.60 6.53
CA GLU A 363 9.22 -27.87 5.60
C GLU A 363 9.41 -27.11 4.27
N PHE A 364 9.84 -25.85 4.36
CA PHE A 364 10.02 -24.99 3.21
C PHE A 364 11.36 -25.18 2.48
N TYR A 365 12.48 -25.14 3.19
CA TYR A 365 13.81 -25.14 2.57
C TYR A 365 14.19 -26.53 2.04
N GLY A 366 14.72 -26.55 0.83
CA GLY A 366 15.14 -27.76 0.13
C GLY A 366 15.70 -27.42 -1.24
N SER A 367 15.55 -28.32 -2.21
CA SER A 367 15.89 -28.00 -3.61
C SER A 367 15.01 -26.87 -4.17
N PRO A 368 15.44 -26.13 -5.20
CA PRO A 368 14.62 -25.09 -5.82
C PRO A 368 13.24 -25.59 -6.27
N ALA A 369 13.16 -26.81 -6.80
CA ALA A 369 11.90 -27.44 -7.18
C ALA A 369 11.00 -27.76 -5.96
N HIS A 370 11.59 -28.14 -4.83
CA HIS A 370 10.84 -28.34 -3.58
C HIS A 370 10.25 -27.04 -3.07
N MET A 371 11.06 -25.99 -2.99
CA MET A 371 10.59 -24.66 -2.57
C MET A 371 9.48 -24.14 -3.49
N ALA A 372 9.61 -24.32 -4.82
CA ALA A 372 8.56 -23.93 -5.76
C ALA A 372 7.23 -24.66 -5.50
N ARG A 373 7.26 -25.98 -5.28
CA ARG A 373 6.06 -26.75 -4.92
C ARG A 373 5.44 -26.29 -3.60
N LYS A 374 6.27 -25.99 -2.59
CA LYS A 374 5.80 -25.47 -1.29
C LYS A 374 5.18 -24.08 -1.41
N VAL A 375 5.74 -23.23 -2.27
CA VAL A 375 5.12 -21.95 -2.63
C VAL A 375 3.71 -22.17 -3.20
N GLU A 376 3.57 -23.05 -4.19
CA GLU A 376 2.29 -23.35 -4.84
C GLU A 376 1.27 -23.95 -3.86
N GLU A 377 1.70 -24.90 -3.02
CA GLU A 377 0.86 -25.54 -2.00
C GLU A 377 0.29 -24.51 -1.01
N ALA A 378 1.15 -23.65 -0.45
CA ALA A 378 0.72 -22.64 0.50
C ALA A 378 -0.16 -21.57 -0.18
N GLN A 379 0.11 -21.21 -1.43
CA GLN A 379 -0.72 -20.29 -2.24
C GLN A 379 -2.07 -20.89 -2.64
N ALA A 380 -2.16 -22.21 -2.80
CA ALA A 380 -3.44 -22.88 -3.04
C ALA A 380 -4.35 -22.75 -1.81
N LYS A 381 -3.78 -22.83 -0.61
CA LYS A 381 -4.48 -22.71 0.68
C LYS A 381 -4.76 -21.26 1.09
N SER A 382 -3.79 -20.36 0.92
CA SER A 382 -3.81 -18.99 1.43
C SER A 382 -3.89 -17.96 0.28
N GLU A 383 -5.01 -17.24 0.23
CA GLU A 383 -5.17 -16.09 -0.67
C GLU A 383 -4.20 -14.95 -0.32
N PHE A 384 -3.92 -14.77 0.97
CA PHE A 384 -2.91 -13.84 1.45
C PHE A 384 -1.53 -14.11 0.83
N LEU A 385 -1.07 -15.36 0.82
CA LEU A 385 0.22 -15.71 0.21
C LEU A 385 0.24 -15.55 -1.32
N ARG A 386 -0.90 -15.71 -2.00
CA ARG A 386 -1.02 -15.39 -3.44
C ARG A 386 -0.82 -13.89 -3.71
N ASN A 387 -1.27 -13.06 -2.78
CA ASN A 387 -1.20 -11.60 -2.87
C ASN A 387 0.06 -11.03 -2.20
N ARG A 388 0.81 -11.81 -1.42
CA ARG A 388 1.91 -11.31 -0.59
C ARG A 388 2.96 -10.51 -1.36
N MET A 389 3.32 -10.93 -2.57
CA MET A 389 4.29 -10.20 -3.40
C MET A 389 3.90 -8.75 -3.71
N ARG A 390 2.60 -8.44 -3.76
CA ARG A 390 2.08 -7.08 -4.03
C ARG A 390 1.62 -6.35 -2.78
N THR A 391 1.32 -7.07 -1.69
CA THR A 391 0.79 -6.49 -0.45
C THR A 391 1.81 -6.42 0.68
N MET A 392 3.07 -6.84 0.49
CA MET A 392 3.99 -7.01 1.62
C MET A 392 4.32 -5.76 2.42
N ASN A 393 4.41 -4.62 1.73
CA ASN A 393 4.77 -3.36 2.36
C ASN A 393 4.09 -2.21 1.62
N ARG A 394 3.81 -1.12 2.35
CA ARG A 394 3.03 0.02 1.85
C ARG A 394 3.66 0.61 0.60
N GLU A 395 4.97 0.81 0.62
CA GLU A 395 5.69 1.45 -0.47
C GLU A 395 5.67 0.61 -1.77
N ILE A 396 5.70 -0.72 -1.65
CA ILE A 396 5.58 -1.63 -2.80
C ILE A 396 4.12 -1.66 -3.27
N ASN A 397 3.16 -1.76 -2.35
CA ASN A 397 1.72 -1.74 -2.63
C ASN A 397 1.34 -0.47 -3.41
N ASP A 398 1.80 0.70 -2.94
CA ASP A 398 1.57 1.99 -3.56
C ASP A 398 2.09 2.11 -5.00
N VAL A 399 3.07 1.29 -5.40
CA VAL A 399 3.65 1.29 -6.75
C VAL A 399 3.01 0.18 -7.60
N VAL A 400 2.89 -1.03 -7.06
CA VAL A 400 2.52 -2.25 -7.78
C VAL A 400 1.01 -2.42 -7.90
N ASN A 401 0.21 -2.00 -6.92
CA ASN A 401 -1.26 -2.17 -6.93
C ASN A 401 -2.00 -0.96 -7.52
N ARG A 402 -1.30 -0.04 -8.19
CA ARG A 402 -1.98 0.96 -9.02
C ARG A 402 -2.57 0.23 -10.22
N LEU A 403 -3.86 0.43 -10.46
CA LEU A 403 -4.48 -0.01 -11.70
C LEU A 403 -3.70 0.63 -12.86
N ASP A 404 -3.32 -0.19 -13.84
CA ASP A 404 -2.46 0.22 -14.94
C ASP A 404 -3.07 1.40 -15.69
N ASN A 405 -2.35 2.52 -15.82
CA ASN A 405 -2.82 3.72 -16.51
C ASN A 405 -2.50 3.69 -18.03
N GLY A 406 -2.54 2.51 -18.65
CA GLY A 406 -2.25 2.32 -20.06
C GLY A 406 -0.75 2.28 -20.38
N LYS A 407 0.05 1.66 -19.51
CA LYS A 407 1.48 1.44 -19.74
C LYS A 407 1.70 0.31 -20.74
N SER A 408 2.82 0.35 -21.46
CA SER A 408 3.20 -0.76 -22.35
C SER A 408 3.66 -1.98 -21.55
N ASP A 409 3.62 -3.17 -22.17
CA ASP A 409 4.10 -4.42 -21.56
C ASP A 409 5.56 -4.30 -21.09
N LEU A 410 6.42 -3.60 -21.86
CA LEU A 410 7.82 -3.35 -21.48
C LEU A 410 7.93 -2.46 -20.24
N GLN A 411 7.13 -1.39 -20.15
CA GLN A 411 7.13 -0.51 -18.98
C GLN A 411 6.68 -1.26 -17.73
N LEU A 412 5.62 -2.07 -17.84
CA LEU A 412 5.13 -2.90 -16.73
C LEU A 412 6.17 -3.97 -16.32
N ALA A 413 6.87 -4.58 -17.28
CA ALA A 413 7.93 -5.55 -17.00
C ALA A 413 9.11 -4.89 -16.25
N ILE A 414 9.51 -3.68 -16.66
CA ILE A 414 10.58 -2.94 -15.98
C ILE A 414 10.15 -2.54 -14.56
N GLU A 415 8.97 -1.95 -14.40
CA GLU A 415 8.49 -1.51 -13.07
C GLU A 415 8.28 -2.68 -12.10
N SER A 416 7.74 -3.80 -12.57
CA SER A 416 7.60 -5.01 -11.76
C SER A 416 8.94 -5.61 -11.35
N SER A 417 10.00 -5.39 -12.12
CA SER A 417 11.35 -5.83 -11.79
C SER A 417 11.99 -5.03 -10.65
N PHE A 418 11.58 -3.79 -10.39
CA PHE A 418 12.26 -2.91 -9.42
C PHE A 418 12.35 -3.51 -8.03
N PHE A 419 11.32 -4.24 -7.59
CA PHE A 419 11.28 -4.81 -6.23
C PHE A 419 11.47 -6.33 -6.20
N ILE A 420 11.80 -6.97 -7.33
CA ILE A 420 11.84 -8.44 -7.42
C ILE A 420 12.81 -9.07 -6.41
N LEU A 421 13.97 -8.44 -6.15
CA LEU A 421 14.96 -8.93 -5.20
C LEU A 421 14.39 -8.96 -3.78
N ILE A 422 13.78 -7.87 -3.34
CA ILE A 422 13.13 -7.76 -2.02
C ILE A 422 11.97 -8.75 -1.94
N GLN A 423 11.14 -8.84 -2.99
CA GLN A 423 9.99 -9.75 -2.98
C GLN A 423 10.39 -11.21 -2.86
N LYS A 424 11.44 -11.65 -3.58
CA LYS A 424 11.92 -13.03 -3.55
C LYS A 424 12.65 -13.36 -2.25
N THR A 425 13.45 -12.44 -1.72
CA THR A 425 14.14 -12.64 -0.42
C THR A 425 13.17 -12.60 0.76
N GLN A 426 12.12 -11.77 0.71
CA GLN A 426 11.04 -11.78 1.70
C GLN A 426 10.27 -13.11 1.69
N ALA A 427 10.04 -13.71 0.51
CA ALA A 427 9.42 -15.04 0.42
C ALA A 427 10.22 -16.11 1.20
N LEU A 428 11.54 -16.00 1.25
CA LEU A 428 12.39 -16.91 2.05
C LEU A 428 12.14 -16.80 3.57
N VAL A 429 11.41 -15.78 4.02
CA VAL A 429 11.01 -15.58 5.43
C VAL A 429 9.53 -15.85 5.61
N ASP A 430 8.68 -15.32 4.73
CA ASP A 430 7.23 -15.41 4.85
C ASP A 430 6.74 -16.87 4.82
N TYR A 431 7.23 -17.69 3.87
CA TYR A 431 6.76 -19.07 3.74
C TYR A 431 7.17 -19.95 4.93
N PRO A 432 8.42 -19.96 5.42
CA PRO A 432 8.76 -20.68 6.64
C PRO A 432 7.95 -20.21 7.87
N THR A 433 7.71 -18.90 7.96
CA THR A 433 6.88 -18.32 9.04
C THR A 433 5.45 -18.85 8.97
N TRP A 434 4.89 -18.89 7.77
CA TRP A 434 3.54 -19.40 7.51
C TRP A 434 3.45 -20.89 7.81
N TYR A 435 4.36 -21.72 7.30
CA TYR A 435 4.36 -23.16 7.57
C TYR A 435 4.51 -23.47 9.06
N GLY A 436 5.43 -22.78 9.75
CA GLY A 436 5.59 -22.94 11.20
C GLY A 436 4.33 -22.54 11.98
N ALA A 437 3.67 -21.44 11.60
CA ALA A 437 2.44 -21.00 12.24
C ALA A 437 1.23 -21.89 11.90
N PHE A 438 1.17 -22.39 10.67
CA PHE A 438 0.14 -23.32 10.21
C PHE A 438 0.24 -24.65 10.97
N GLU A 439 1.44 -25.23 11.06
CA GLU A 439 1.65 -26.45 11.86
C GLU A 439 1.32 -26.23 13.34
N LYS A 440 1.69 -25.07 13.89
CA LYS A 440 1.34 -24.70 15.27
C LYS A 440 -0.17 -24.66 15.47
N ALA A 441 -0.89 -24.06 14.54
CA ALA A 441 -2.35 -24.00 14.57
C ALA A 441 -2.98 -25.39 14.40
N MET A 442 -2.51 -26.19 13.43
CA MET A 442 -2.99 -27.56 13.22
C MET A 442 -2.77 -28.48 14.44
N ALA A 443 -1.78 -28.17 15.28
CA ALA A 443 -1.54 -28.89 16.53
C ALA A 443 -2.37 -28.38 17.72
N ASP A 444 -3.09 -27.26 17.58
CA ASP A 444 -3.87 -26.66 18.66
C ASP A 444 -5.17 -27.44 18.89
N PRO A 445 -5.39 -28.02 20.09
CA PRO A 445 -6.65 -28.68 20.41
C PRO A 445 -7.88 -27.77 20.28
N ALA A 446 -7.73 -26.44 20.41
CA ALA A 446 -8.82 -25.49 20.27
C ALA A 446 -9.36 -25.35 18.83
N LEU A 447 -8.64 -25.89 17.85
CA LEU A 447 -9.06 -25.95 16.45
C LEU A 447 -9.77 -27.25 16.08
N ARG A 448 -9.97 -28.17 17.05
CA ARG A 448 -10.73 -29.39 16.82
C ARG A 448 -12.22 -29.14 16.97
N ASN A 449 -12.98 -29.54 15.97
CA ASN A 449 -14.43 -29.61 15.99
C ASN A 449 -14.90 -30.78 16.88
N GLU A 450 -16.19 -30.78 17.24
CA GLU A 450 -16.80 -31.84 18.07
C GLU A 450 -16.69 -33.24 17.44
N ASP A 451 -16.64 -33.32 16.11
CA ASP A 451 -16.46 -34.56 15.34
C ASP A 451 -14.99 -35.02 15.23
N GLY A 452 -14.06 -34.30 15.85
CA GLY A 452 -12.62 -34.60 15.85
C GLY A 452 -11.86 -34.09 14.62
N THR A 453 -12.54 -33.46 13.65
CA THR A 453 -11.89 -32.78 12.51
C THR A 453 -11.23 -31.47 12.94
N ILE A 454 -10.25 -30.98 12.19
CA ILE A 454 -9.57 -29.71 12.48
C ILE A 454 -10.11 -28.62 11.54
N ASP A 455 -10.40 -27.43 12.08
CA ASP A 455 -10.74 -26.23 11.30
C ASP A 455 -9.50 -25.69 10.56
N GLU A 456 -9.20 -26.32 9.43
CA GLU A 456 -8.05 -25.95 8.59
C GLU A 456 -8.15 -24.50 8.08
N ALA A 457 -9.36 -24.01 7.77
CA ALA A 457 -9.55 -22.65 7.29
C ALA A 457 -9.12 -21.63 8.36
N ARG A 458 -9.45 -21.89 9.63
CA ARG A 458 -8.99 -21.05 10.74
C ARG A 458 -7.50 -21.21 10.99
N ALA A 459 -6.93 -22.40 10.81
CA ALA A 459 -5.48 -22.60 10.89
C ALA A 459 -4.72 -21.80 9.82
N VAL A 460 -5.22 -21.77 8.57
CA VAL A 460 -4.70 -20.92 7.48
C VAL A 460 -4.77 -19.44 7.87
N ALA A 461 -5.92 -18.98 8.38
CA ALA A 461 -6.07 -17.57 8.78
C ALA A 461 -5.14 -17.18 9.94
N MET A 462 -4.88 -18.10 10.89
CA MET A 462 -3.90 -17.89 11.96
C MET A 462 -2.46 -17.83 11.44
N ALA A 463 -2.13 -18.66 10.43
CA ALA A 463 -0.83 -18.63 9.77
C ALA A 463 -0.60 -17.33 8.98
N ASP A 464 -1.62 -16.88 8.24
CA ASP A 464 -1.61 -15.58 7.54
C ASP A 464 -1.40 -14.44 8.55
N GLN A 465 -2.14 -14.45 9.66
CA GLN A 465 -1.99 -13.46 10.72
C GLN A 465 -0.60 -13.46 11.36
N ALA A 466 0.03 -14.63 11.49
CA ALA A 466 1.37 -14.73 12.06
C ALA A 466 2.42 -14.05 11.15
N VAL A 467 2.30 -14.21 9.83
CA VAL A 467 3.16 -13.51 8.87
C VAL A 467 2.93 -12.00 8.94
N ILE A 468 1.67 -11.54 8.94
CA ILE A 468 1.33 -10.11 9.09
C ILE A 468 1.91 -9.55 10.39
N ALA A 469 1.79 -10.27 11.50
CA ALA A 469 2.27 -9.80 12.79
C ALA A 469 3.81 -9.74 12.89
N ALA A 470 4.52 -10.66 12.22
CA ALA A 470 5.98 -10.73 12.25
C ALA A 470 6.65 -9.80 11.22
N GLN A 471 6.05 -9.66 10.03
CA GLN A 471 6.66 -8.99 8.87
C GLN A 471 5.91 -7.73 8.42
N SER A 472 4.78 -7.41 9.06
CA SER A 472 3.81 -6.38 8.62
C SER A 472 3.13 -6.71 7.28
N GLY A 473 2.05 -5.98 6.98
CA GLY A 473 1.47 -5.86 5.65
C GLY A 473 1.52 -4.42 5.14
N GLY A 474 1.20 -4.25 3.86
CA GLY A 474 1.18 -2.97 3.17
C GLY A 474 -0.22 -2.43 2.85
N GLN A 475 -1.28 -3.15 3.21
CA GLN A 475 -2.65 -2.69 3.01
C GLN A 475 -3.06 -1.76 4.15
N ILE A 476 -4.01 -0.84 3.92
CA ILE A 476 -4.50 0.12 4.93
C ILE A 476 -4.84 -0.57 6.26
N LYS A 477 -5.46 -1.75 6.21
CA LYS A 477 -5.81 -2.58 7.38
C LYS A 477 -4.62 -3.00 8.24
N ASP A 478 -3.45 -3.18 7.63
CA ASP A 478 -2.25 -3.67 8.29
C ASP A 478 -1.39 -2.55 8.86
N LEU A 479 -1.61 -1.30 8.43
CA LEU A 479 -0.76 -0.18 8.83
C LEU A 479 -0.99 0.25 10.29
N ALA A 480 0.00 0.91 10.88
CA ALA A 480 -0.21 1.70 12.10
C ALA A 480 -0.95 3.01 11.75
N GLN A 481 -1.59 3.65 12.73
CA GLN A 481 -2.31 4.92 12.50
C GLN A 481 -1.37 6.01 11.96
N ILE A 482 -0.14 6.10 12.47
CA ILE A 482 0.87 7.05 12.00
C ILE A 482 1.15 6.91 10.48
N GLN A 483 1.03 5.71 9.91
CA GLN A 483 1.28 5.45 8.48
C GLN A 483 0.08 5.77 7.57
N ARG A 484 -1.14 5.86 8.12
CA ARG A 484 -2.38 6.09 7.35
C ARG A 484 -2.70 7.56 7.11
N GLY A 485 -2.12 8.47 7.89
CA GLY A 485 -2.45 9.89 7.91
C GLY A 485 -2.19 10.66 6.60
N GLY A 486 -2.26 12.00 6.67
CA GLY A 486 -2.21 12.86 5.48
C GLY A 486 -0.92 12.74 4.64
N PRO A 487 -0.92 13.23 3.38
CA PRO A 487 0.21 13.10 2.45
C PRO A 487 1.55 13.59 3.00
N LEU A 488 1.56 14.66 3.81
CA LEU A 488 2.76 15.16 4.47
C LEU A 488 3.33 14.17 5.49
N LEU A 489 2.47 13.62 6.37
CA LEU A 489 2.91 12.66 7.39
C LEU A 489 3.49 11.40 6.74
N LYS A 490 2.93 10.96 5.61
CA LYS A 490 3.40 9.80 4.86
C LYS A 490 4.85 9.93 4.35
N LEU A 491 5.39 11.14 4.20
CA LEU A 491 6.79 11.37 3.84
C LEU A 491 7.75 10.91 4.95
N PHE A 492 7.32 11.00 6.21
CA PHE A 492 8.13 10.64 7.38
C PHE A 492 8.01 9.18 7.78
N THR A 493 6.98 8.46 7.32
CA THR A 493 6.75 7.06 7.69
C THR A 493 7.19 6.07 6.62
N ASN A 494 7.95 6.52 5.61
CA ASN A 494 8.53 5.61 4.61
C ASN A 494 9.41 4.56 5.30
N PHE A 495 9.19 3.30 4.93
CA PHE A 495 9.90 2.12 5.45
C PHE A 495 9.65 1.81 6.93
N TYR A 496 8.57 2.33 7.50
CA TYR A 496 8.25 2.12 8.91
C TYR A 496 7.64 0.74 9.24
N SER A 497 7.06 0.03 8.27
CA SER A 497 6.26 -1.17 8.53
C SER A 497 7.01 -2.29 9.27
N TYR A 498 8.29 -2.52 8.96
CA TYR A 498 9.12 -3.47 9.69
C TYR A 498 9.26 -3.07 11.17
N PHE A 499 9.57 -1.80 11.44
CA PHE A 499 9.67 -1.27 12.79
C PHE A 499 8.33 -1.30 13.55
N ALA A 500 7.20 -1.09 12.88
CA ALA A 500 5.88 -1.26 13.49
C ALA A 500 5.64 -2.71 13.94
N ALA A 501 6.01 -3.69 13.10
CA ALA A 501 5.93 -5.11 13.44
C ALA A 501 6.86 -5.49 14.59
N THR A 502 8.10 -4.99 14.61
CA THR A 502 9.03 -5.26 15.71
C THR A 502 8.59 -4.58 17.02
N LEU A 503 8.16 -3.32 16.96
CA LEU A 503 7.70 -2.56 18.13
C LEU A 503 6.48 -3.21 18.78
N GLN A 504 5.50 -3.65 17.99
CA GLN A 504 4.31 -4.26 18.56
C GLN A 504 4.61 -5.63 19.20
N LEU A 505 5.54 -6.41 18.63
CA LEU A 505 6.00 -7.66 19.26
C LEU A 505 6.70 -7.36 20.59
N ALA A 506 7.55 -6.33 20.65
CA ALA A 506 8.19 -5.90 21.89
C ALA A 506 7.15 -5.48 22.95
N VAL A 507 6.14 -4.69 22.57
CA VAL A 507 5.05 -4.28 23.46
C VAL A 507 4.24 -5.48 23.94
N GLU A 508 3.90 -6.43 23.07
CA GLU A 508 3.15 -7.63 23.42
C GLU A 508 3.94 -8.54 24.36
N ARG A 509 5.25 -8.76 24.11
CA ARG A 509 6.11 -9.55 24.98
C ARG A 509 6.29 -8.91 26.36
N THR A 510 6.44 -7.59 26.41
CA THR A 510 6.44 -6.82 27.67
C THR A 510 5.14 -7.02 28.44
N GLY A 511 4.00 -6.86 27.76
CA GLY A 511 2.68 -6.95 28.38
C GLY A 511 2.32 -8.36 28.87
N GLN A 512 2.94 -9.40 28.30
CA GLN A 512 2.80 -10.80 28.75
C GLN A 512 3.72 -11.15 29.92
N THR A 513 4.75 -10.36 30.19
CA THR A 513 5.82 -10.73 31.14
C THR A 513 5.41 -10.42 32.57
N ASN A 514 5.47 -11.41 33.44
CA ASN A 514 5.40 -11.20 34.88
C ASN A 514 6.80 -10.88 35.43
N PHE A 515 7.05 -9.59 35.69
CA PHE A 515 8.34 -9.10 36.20
C PHE A 515 8.74 -9.65 37.58
N LYS A 516 7.85 -10.36 38.29
CA LYS A 516 8.19 -11.05 39.54
C LYS A 516 8.83 -12.42 39.32
N LYS A 517 8.81 -12.96 38.10
CA LYS A 517 9.37 -14.28 37.75
C LYS A 517 10.64 -14.14 36.92
N PRO A 518 11.82 -14.48 37.47
CA PRO A 518 13.10 -14.29 36.78
C PRO A 518 13.19 -14.95 35.40
N HIS A 519 12.63 -16.16 35.23
CA HIS A 519 12.66 -16.87 33.94
C HIS A 519 11.82 -16.17 32.85
N GLU A 520 10.72 -15.49 33.21
CA GLU A 520 9.93 -14.72 32.25
C GLU A 520 10.67 -13.44 31.85
N VAL A 521 11.39 -12.80 32.79
CA VAL A 521 12.24 -11.63 32.50
C VAL A 521 13.43 -12.02 31.61
N LEU A 522 14.08 -13.16 31.86
CA LEU A 522 15.14 -13.68 30.99
C LEU A 522 14.63 -14.01 29.59
N ARG A 523 13.41 -14.57 29.49
CA ARG A 523 12.75 -14.80 28.19
C ARG A 523 12.49 -13.48 27.47
N LEU A 524 11.98 -12.45 28.15
CA LEU A 524 11.79 -11.12 27.58
C LEU A 524 13.11 -10.52 27.09
N ALA A 525 14.19 -10.67 27.85
CA ALA A 525 15.52 -10.23 27.42
C ALA A 525 15.98 -10.96 26.15
N GLY A 526 15.76 -12.28 26.06
CA GLY A 526 16.00 -13.06 24.85
C GLY A 526 15.16 -12.60 23.65
N ASP A 527 13.88 -12.30 23.87
CA ASP A 527 13.00 -11.74 22.83
C ASP A 527 13.53 -10.37 22.36
N TYR A 528 13.99 -9.49 23.26
CA TYR A 528 14.59 -8.20 22.89
C TYR A 528 15.91 -8.33 22.15
N LEU A 529 16.77 -9.29 22.52
CA LEU A 529 17.99 -9.57 21.76
C LEU A 529 17.65 -9.96 20.31
N LEU A 530 16.66 -10.85 20.12
CA LEU A 530 16.20 -11.24 18.79
C LEU A 530 15.57 -10.07 18.02
N LEU A 531 14.72 -9.27 18.66
CA LEU A 531 13.99 -8.18 18.00
C LEU A 531 14.86 -6.95 17.69
N MET A 532 15.85 -6.64 18.53
CA MET A 532 16.50 -5.33 18.52
C MET A 532 18.02 -5.36 18.29
N VAL A 533 18.69 -6.46 18.65
CA VAL A 533 20.16 -6.55 18.63
C VAL A 533 20.66 -7.41 17.48
N VAL A 534 20.10 -8.62 17.31
CA VAL A 534 20.49 -9.53 16.22
C VAL A 534 20.33 -8.91 14.83
N PRO A 535 19.25 -8.16 14.51
CA PRO A 535 19.12 -7.50 13.22
C PRO A 535 20.20 -6.43 12.98
N VAL A 536 20.63 -5.74 14.04
CA VAL A 536 21.70 -4.72 13.97
C VAL A 536 23.04 -5.39 13.67
N ILE A 537 23.41 -6.42 14.44
CA ILE A 537 24.64 -7.19 14.20
C ILE A 537 24.63 -7.78 12.79
N GLY A 538 23.51 -8.37 12.36
CA GLY A 538 23.34 -8.91 11.01
C GLY A 538 23.50 -7.84 9.92
N SER A 539 22.97 -6.64 10.13
CA SER A 539 23.12 -5.51 9.21
C SER A 539 24.58 -5.08 9.06
N VAL A 540 25.31 -4.96 10.18
CA VAL A 540 26.75 -4.64 10.18
C VAL A 540 27.56 -5.71 9.46
N LEU A 541 27.30 -7.00 9.72
CA LEU A 541 27.97 -8.12 9.03
C LEU A 541 27.68 -8.13 7.53
N ILE A 542 26.44 -7.85 7.11
CA ILE A 542 26.08 -7.74 5.69
C ILE A 542 26.79 -6.55 5.05
N ASN A 543 26.88 -5.41 5.74
CA ASN A 543 27.65 -4.27 5.25
C ASN A 543 29.12 -4.62 5.06
N ALA A 544 29.73 -5.29 6.05
CA ALA A 544 31.12 -5.73 6.00
C ALA A 544 31.37 -6.68 4.82
N LEU A 545 30.47 -7.65 4.60
CA LEU A 545 30.55 -8.57 3.46
C LEU A 545 30.47 -7.85 2.11
N MET A 546 29.65 -6.80 2.01
CA MET A 546 29.44 -6.08 0.75
C MET A 546 30.51 -5.03 0.44
N LYS A 547 31.08 -4.39 1.46
CA LYS A 547 31.92 -3.19 1.32
C LYS A 547 33.33 -3.33 1.89
N GLY A 548 33.65 -4.44 2.54
CA GLY A 548 34.87 -4.60 3.32
C GLY A 548 34.60 -4.47 4.82
N ALA A 549 35.36 -5.21 5.62
CA ALA A 549 35.29 -5.15 7.08
C ALA A 549 35.79 -3.77 7.58
N PRO A 550 35.18 -3.21 8.63
CA PRO A 550 35.77 -2.11 9.39
C PRO A 550 37.12 -2.51 9.97
N ASP A 551 37.92 -1.50 10.31
CA ASP A 551 39.11 -1.69 11.13
C ASP A 551 38.72 -2.22 12.52
N ASP A 552 39.65 -2.90 13.19
CA ASP A 552 39.38 -3.69 14.40
C ASP A 552 38.75 -2.87 15.54
N ASP A 553 39.10 -1.59 15.65
CA ASP A 553 38.61 -0.64 16.65
C ASP A 553 37.27 0.03 16.28
N GLU A 554 36.86 0.01 15.01
CA GLU A 554 35.64 0.67 14.53
C GLU A 554 34.37 -0.20 14.66
N TRP A 555 34.51 -1.52 14.83
CA TRP A 555 33.35 -2.44 14.92
C TRP A 555 32.36 -2.07 16.02
N VAL A 556 32.85 -1.70 17.20
CA VAL A 556 32.01 -1.38 18.35
C VAL A 556 31.26 -0.07 18.11
N GLU A 557 31.95 0.94 17.59
CA GLU A 557 31.34 2.23 17.26
C GLU A 557 30.24 2.04 16.22
N GLN A 558 30.51 1.31 15.13
CA GLN A 558 29.53 1.06 14.08
C GLN A 558 28.28 0.30 14.60
N ILE A 559 28.46 -0.70 15.47
CA ILE A 559 27.34 -1.41 16.09
C ILE A 559 26.51 -0.47 16.97
N ILE A 560 27.15 0.39 17.77
CA ILE A 560 26.45 1.37 18.63
C ILE A 560 25.66 2.36 17.76
N GLU A 561 26.27 2.90 16.70
CA GLU A 561 25.61 3.83 15.79
C GLU A 561 24.39 3.19 15.11
N GLU A 562 24.56 1.98 14.55
CA GLU A 562 23.47 1.24 13.90
C GLU A 562 22.39 0.84 14.92
N GLN A 563 22.75 0.54 16.17
CA GLN A 563 21.78 0.25 17.23
C GLN A 563 20.95 1.48 17.60
N ILE A 564 21.57 2.65 17.75
CA ILE A 564 20.86 3.91 17.99
C ILE A 564 19.92 4.21 16.82
N GLY A 565 20.41 4.10 15.58
CA GLY A 565 19.61 4.29 14.37
C GLY A 565 18.41 3.34 14.30
N PHE A 566 18.62 2.07 14.65
CA PHE A 566 17.56 1.05 14.71
C PHE A 566 16.47 1.39 15.73
N LEU A 567 16.84 1.77 16.95
CA LEU A 567 15.89 2.13 18.01
C LEU A 567 15.09 3.38 17.64
N MET A 568 15.75 4.36 17.02
CA MET A 568 15.08 5.56 16.52
C MET A 568 14.07 5.22 15.41
N GLY A 569 14.32 4.17 14.62
CA GLY A 569 13.41 3.63 13.62
C GLY A 569 12.00 3.28 14.14
N PHE A 570 11.85 2.98 15.44
CA PHE A 570 10.55 2.69 16.05
C PHE A 570 9.58 3.87 16.10
N PHE A 571 10.10 5.09 16.04
CA PHE A 571 9.33 6.31 16.23
C PHE A 571 9.65 7.33 15.11
N PRO A 572 8.93 7.24 13.97
CA PRO A 572 8.96 8.28 12.96
C PRO A 572 8.68 9.67 13.55
N LEU A 573 9.18 10.73 12.91
CA LEU A 573 9.20 12.12 13.41
C LEU A 573 10.22 12.40 14.51
N THR A 574 10.33 11.55 15.54
CA THR A 574 11.38 11.72 16.56
C THR A 574 12.72 11.19 16.07
N ARG A 575 12.71 10.20 15.17
CA ARG A 575 13.93 9.70 14.49
C ARG A 575 14.72 10.78 13.73
N GLU A 576 14.07 11.90 13.40
CA GLU A 576 14.65 13.01 12.64
C GLU A 576 15.49 13.94 13.54
N MET A 577 15.42 13.77 14.86
CA MET A 577 16.16 14.55 15.86
C MET A 577 17.51 13.91 16.22
N THR A 578 18.08 13.08 15.34
CA THR A 578 19.35 12.37 15.57
C THR A 578 20.52 13.30 15.89
N SER A 579 20.55 14.50 15.30
CA SER A 579 21.56 15.52 15.62
C SER A 579 21.49 16.05 17.05
N ALA A 580 20.30 16.07 17.67
CA ALA A 580 20.13 16.46 19.07
C ALA A 580 20.57 15.35 20.03
N VAL A 581 20.36 14.09 19.66
CA VAL A 581 20.86 12.93 20.42
C VAL A 581 22.38 12.85 20.32
N GLN A 582 22.95 13.05 19.13
CA GLN A 582 24.40 13.19 18.92
C GLN A 582 25.01 14.23 19.85
N ALA A 583 24.41 15.42 19.91
CA ALA A 583 24.86 16.49 20.81
C ALA A 583 24.75 16.12 22.31
N ALA A 584 23.87 15.19 22.68
CA ALA A 584 23.64 14.79 24.06
C ALA A 584 24.45 13.55 24.50
N THR A 585 24.77 12.62 23.60
CA THR A 585 25.45 11.36 23.93
C THR A 585 26.96 11.42 23.72
N GLY A 586 27.48 12.39 22.95
CA GLY A 586 28.91 12.53 22.67
C GLY A 586 29.51 11.43 21.78
N PHE A 587 28.68 10.50 21.29
CA PHE A 587 29.04 9.50 20.28
C PHE A 587 28.65 10.00 18.89
N GLY A 588 29.52 9.75 17.89
CA GLY A 588 29.22 9.87 16.47
C GLY A 588 29.97 10.99 15.74
N GLY A 589 30.73 10.60 14.70
CA GLY A 589 30.94 11.43 13.52
C GLY A 589 29.60 11.77 12.83
N GLN A 590 29.59 12.29 11.61
CA GLN A 590 28.34 12.48 10.87
C GLN A 590 27.58 11.15 10.76
N PHE A 591 26.60 10.92 11.64
CA PHE A 591 25.65 9.82 11.49
C PHE A 591 25.15 9.86 10.04
N GLY A 592 25.31 8.76 9.30
CA GLY A 592 24.95 8.66 7.87
C GLY A 592 23.45 8.81 7.57
N TYR A 593 22.69 9.39 8.49
CA TYR A 593 21.29 9.68 8.38
C TYR A 593 21.03 10.75 7.30
N SER A 594 20.42 10.32 6.20
CA SER A 594 20.10 11.17 5.04
C SER A 594 18.74 11.88 5.14
N GLY A 595 18.14 11.94 6.33
CA GLY A 595 16.79 12.46 6.54
C GLY A 595 15.69 11.42 6.25
N PRO A 596 14.41 11.80 6.35
CA PRO A 596 13.31 10.90 6.04
C PRO A 596 13.35 10.59 4.55
N ALA A 597 13.27 9.31 4.19
CA ALA A 597 13.35 8.89 2.79
C ALA A 597 12.32 9.59 1.89
N GLY A 598 11.14 9.95 2.40
CA GLY A 598 10.14 10.70 1.63
C GLY A 598 10.55 12.13 1.28
N LEU A 599 11.54 12.71 1.96
CA LEU A 599 12.09 14.04 1.67
C LEU A 599 13.35 13.99 0.79
N ARG A 600 13.74 12.80 0.29
CA ARG A 600 14.94 12.62 -0.53
C ARG A 600 15.02 13.61 -1.70
N PHE A 601 13.92 13.89 -2.37
CA PHE A 601 13.90 14.85 -3.48
C PHE A 601 14.45 16.22 -3.06
N PHE A 602 13.95 16.77 -1.95
CA PHE A 602 14.33 18.10 -1.47
C PHE A 602 15.78 18.13 -0.98
N ALA A 603 16.21 17.08 -0.28
CA ALA A 603 17.59 16.95 0.18
C ALA A 603 18.59 16.86 -0.98
N GLU A 604 18.29 16.06 -2.00
CA GLU A 604 19.17 15.87 -3.16
C GLU A 604 19.16 17.08 -4.10
N LEU A 605 18.02 17.77 -4.24
CA LEU A 605 17.95 19.04 -4.98
C LEU A 605 18.78 20.13 -4.30
N ALA A 606 18.75 20.21 -2.97
CA ALA A 606 19.57 21.16 -2.21
C ALA A 606 21.07 20.87 -2.40
N LYS A 607 21.49 19.60 -2.31
CA LYS A 607 22.86 19.18 -2.60
C LYS A 607 23.28 19.52 -4.03
N LEU A 608 22.41 19.26 -5.01
CA LEU A 608 22.68 19.61 -6.41
C LEU A 608 22.89 21.12 -6.58
N GLY A 609 22.05 21.94 -5.94
CA GLY A 609 22.21 23.39 -5.95
C GLY A 609 23.53 23.85 -5.32
N GLN A 610 23.95 23.24 -4.22
CA GLN A 610 25.25 23.51 -3.58
C GLN A 610 26.42 23.17 -4.50
N GLN A 611 26.41 21.97 -5.10
CA GLN A 611 27.47 21.49 -6.00
C GLN A 611 27.58 22.37 -7.26
N VAL A 612 26.44 22.72 -7.87
CA VAL A 612 26.39 23.65 -9.02
C VAL A 612 26.89 25.04 -8.63
N GLY A 613 26.54 25.53 -7.44
CA GLY A 613 27.01 26.82 -6.92
C GLY A 613 28.50 26.86 -6.62
N GLN A 614 29.09 25.72 -6.24
CA GLN A 614 30.53 25.54 -6.04
C GLN A 614 31.31 25.38 -7.37
N GLY A 615 30.62 25.12 -8.47
CA GLY A 615 31.23 24.90 -9.80
C GLY A 615 31.93 23.55 -9.95
N GLU A 616 31.73 22.63 -9.01
CA GLU A 616 32.33 21.30 -9.01
C GLU A 616 31.42 20.33 -9.79
N PHE A 617 31.91 19.80 -10.92
CA PHE A 617 31.23 18.77 -11.71
C PHE A 617 31.86 17.40 -11.43
N ASP A 618 31.86 17.00 -10.16
CA ASP A 618 32.46 15.77 -9.68
C ASP A 618 31.41 14.62 -9.55
N MET A 619 31.83 13.50 -8.95
CA MET A 619 30.93 12.37 -8.70
C MET A 619 29.80 12.73 -7.72
N ALA A 620 30.02 13.67 -6.79
CA ALA A 620 28.98 14.13 -5.88
C ALA A 620 27.90 14.92 -6.63
N ALA A 621 28.28 15.81 -7.55
CA ALA A 621 27.37 16.51 -8.44
C ALA A 621 26.56 15.55 -9.33
N PHE A 622 27.21 14.53 -9.93
CA PHE A 622 26.53 13.48 -10.69
C PHE A 622 25.49 12.74 -9.85
N LYS A 623 25.85 12.30 -8.63
CA LYS A 623 24.94 11.58 -7.74
C LYS A 623 23.73 12.43 -7.35
N ALA A 624 23.94 13.70 -6.99
CA ALA A 624 22.85 14.60 -6.61
C ALA A 624 21.89 14.83 -7.79
N ALA A 625 22.42 15.00 -9.01
CA ALA A 625 21.62 15.10 -10.23
C ALA A 625 20.85 13.80 -10.52
N ASN A 626 21.54 12.66 -10.50
CA ASN A 626 20.95 11.35 -10.76
C ASN A 626 19.89 10.96 -9.71
N ASN A 627 20.11 11.26 -8.44
CA ASN A 627 19.12 11.01 -7.39
C ASN A 627 17.89 11.90 -7.56
N THR A 628 18.08 13.19 -7.86
CA THR A 628 16.97 14.13 -8.12
C THR A 628 16.14 13.67 -9.33
N ALA A 629 16.81 13.32 -10.44
CA ALA A 629 16.18 12.79 -11.64
C ALA A 629 15.51 11.44 -11.38
N GLY A 630 16.12 10.53 -10.63
CA GLY A 630 15.56 9.24 -10.23
C GLY A 630 14.25 9.37 -9.48
N VAL A 631 14.16 10.33 -8.55
CA VAL A 631 12.91 10.61 -7.84
C VAL A 631 11.86 11.25 -8.75
N LEU A 632 12.25 12.14 -9.66
CA LEU A 632 11.31 12.81 -10.57
C LEU A 632 10.76 11.87 -11.66
N PHE A 633 11.61 11.02 -12.23
CA PHE A 633 11.31 10.15 -13.37
C PHE A 633 11.11 8.67 -13.00
N HIS A 634 11.14 8.34 -11.70
CA HIS A 634 10.82 7.01 -11.17
C HIS A 634 11.71 5.89 -11.73
N TYR A 635 13.03 6.07 -11.69
CA TYR A 635 13.98 5.00 -11.99
C TYR A 635 14.93 4.69 -10.82
N PRO A 636 15.55 3.50 -10.76
CA PRO A 636 16.44 3.07 -9.66
C PRO A 636 17.78 3.83 -9.55
N ALA A 637 17.76 5.14 -9.30
CA ALA A 637 18.96 5.97 -9.25
C ALA A 637 20.03 5.49 -8.25
N GLY A 638 19.63 4.94 -7.10
CA GLY A 638 20.57 4.37 -6.14
C GLY A 638 21.39 3.21 -6.71
N GLN A 639 20.78 2.38 -7.58
CA GLN A 639 21.50 1.31 -8.27
C GLN A 639 22.39 1.87 -9.39
N VAL A 640 21.91 2.87 -10.14
CA VAL A 640 22.73 3.57 -11.14
C VAL A 640 24.00 4.14 -10.52
N ASN A 641 23.91 4.77 -9.34
CA ASN A 641 25.08 5.27 -8.63
C ASN A 641 26.09 4.16 -8.34
N ARG A 642 25.64 3.03 -7.77
CA ARG A 642 26.53 1.88 -7.46
C ARG A 642 27.22 1.35 -8.71
N THR A 643 26.49 1.24 -9.81
CA THR A 643 27.01 0.76 -11.09
C THR A 643 28.07 1.68 -11.66
N VAL A 644 27.82 2.99 -11.68
CA VAL A 644 28.78 3.99 -12.17
C VAL A 644 30.03 4.02 -11.29
N GLU A 645 29.87 4.05 -9.97
CA GLU A 645 30.99 4.08 -9.03
C GLU A 645 31.80 2.79 -9.03
N GLY A 646 31.13 1.64 -9.10
CA GLY A 646 31.77 0.34 -9.15
C GLY A 646 32.56 0.15 -10.45
N ALA A 647 31.99 0.57 -11.58
CA ALA A 647 32.70 0.55 -12.85
C ALA A 647 33.93 1.48 -12.83
N ALA A 648 33.79 2.69 -12.30
CA ALA A 648 34.92 3.61 -12.14
C ALA A 648 36.01 3.01 -11.24
N ALA A 649 35.64 2.37 -10.11
CA ALA A 649 36.60 1.74 -9.22
C ALA A 649 37.34 0.56 -9.85
N LEU A 650 36.67 -0.24 -10.69
CA LEU A 650 37.30 -1.32 -11.45
C LEU A 650 38.29 -0.78 -12.49
N ILE A 651 37.90 0.27 -13.22
CA ILE A 651 38.75 0.91 -14.23
C ILE A 651 39.98 1.57 -13.58
N GLU A 652 39.80 2.19 -12.43
CA GLU A 652 40.86 2.86 -11.66
C GLU A 652 41.73 1.89 -10.84
N GLY A 653 41.46 0.58 -10.87
CA GLY A 653 42.20 -0.42 -10.10
C GLY A 653 42.01 -0.31 -8.58
N ARG A 654 40.96 0.37 -8.11
CA ARG A 654 40.62 0.49 -6.68
C ARG A 654 40.03 -0.78 -6.09
N THR A 655 39.52 -1.67 -6.93
CA THR A 655 39.02 -2.98 -6.51
C THR A 655 39.07 -3.94 -7.69
N ASP A 656 39.39 -5.21 -7.43
CA ASP A 656 39.27 -6.30 -8.42
C ASP A 656 37.93 -7.05 -8.29
N ASN A 657 37.06 -6.64 -7.35
CA ASN A 657 35.80 -7.32 -7.10
C ASN A 657 34.74 -6.92 -8.14
N PRO A 658 34.33 -7.80 -9.06
CA PRO A 658 33.31 -7.48 -10.05
C PRO A 658 31.94 -7.16 -9.44
N LEU A 659 31.68 -7.57 -8.19
CA LEU A 659 30.45 -7.22 -7.47
C LEU A 659 30.34 -5.71 -7.18
N ALA A 660 31.42 -4.93 -7.31
CA ALA A 660 31.39 -3.49 -7.11
C ALA A 660 30.35 -2.78 -7.99
N VAL A 661 30.08 -3.30 -9.20
CA VAL A 661 29.06 -2.75 -10.13
C VAL A 661 27.63 -2.92 -9.60
N ILE A 662 27.41 -3.90 -8.72
CA ILE A 662 26.09 -4.21 -8.14
C ILE A 662 25.99 -3.62 -6.72
N ALA A 663 27.03 -3.82 -5.90
CA ALA A 663 27.08 -3.47 -4.49
C ALA A 663 27.57 -2.03 -4.22
N GLY A 664 28.23 -1.42 -5.19
CA GLY A 664 29.06 -0.21 -5.01
C GLY A 664 30.51 -0.59 -4.63
N PRO A 665 31.48 0.32 -4.81
CA PRO A 665 32.86 0.06 -4.44
C PRO A 665 33.07 0.10 -2.92
N PRO A 666 34.17 -0.48 -2.40
CA PRO A 666 34.59 -0.30 -1.01
C PRO A 666 34.82 1.19 -0.68
N PRO A 667 34.73 1.60 0.60
CA PRO A 667 35.08 2.95 1.04
C PRO A 667 36.47 3.35 0.55
N ARG A 668 36.66 4.65 0.25
CA ARG A 668 38.01 5.18 0.01
C ARG A 668 38.69 5.31 1.38
N ASN A 669 39.80 4.59 1.58
CA ASN A 669 40.74 4.87 2.67
C ASN A 669 41.37 6.25 2.49
#